data_AF-A0A9K3K6A7-F1
#
_entry.id   AF-A0A9K3K6A7-F1
#
_cell.length_a   1.000
_cell.length_b   1.000
_cell.length_c   1.000
_cell.angle_alpha   90.00
_cell.angle_beta   90.00
_cell.angle_gamma   90.00
#
_symmetry.space_group_name_H-M   'P 1'
#
loop_
_entity.id
_entity.type
_entity.pdbx_description
1 polymer ?
#
loop_
_entity_poly.entity_id
_entity_poly.type
_entity_poly.pdbx_seq_one_letter_code
_entity_poly.pdbx_strand_id
1 'polypeptide(L)'
;MNMMSSSDDTEQQKQTIPSSSLESSLESSVSRQRQRQCCPLSRLEGDMTRHALQIVDSAIHAVNPYTAIQNAISISTNNTNTNNNNNNDDDDDDDEEDPTTTTNTTTATTTTTKNTNQNHQPILTIQTNLVRREQQQQQQQHNKKTNTTNTTTNTTRSTTNTTTTTTDTTMKIDLNDYNQIVIVAFGKASSAMATATIQQLYPNDDDDNNSNNNNNSKKKNTLPCVGVVICKDGHATPDEVQMLERHNITVYEASHPVPDDRSITATNHLIRVLRSYASSRTTTLTFCLISGGGSSLLCRPSSPLTLEDIRTVNTLLLRSGMDITQMNVIRKKLEHTVKGGGITRISHPSTTIALVLSDVLGDPLDLIASGPTVVPDTSTYQDAWDIIMNQQDQQDQDQHQQPSSSSFLSQLPPRVVQLLKDGLEQEQQQQQQQQQKEKQEETEDEYCRHSSTILVGNNALAVQAAARKAQQLGYHPIILGTEMQGEAKEVAKVYVQLAKHLQSTLSNNNNNNNNNTIDTNNNNDTTNHHNFAMASSLPVALIAGGETTVTLNNNNNHNTNNNNGTSNSSIGKGGRNQELALSAAIQLEAMSLQNIVLASVGTDGGDGPNCDAAGAVVTSTTINNNNNNNNNNNTSSSSKVQAQQALRRHDAYTFFNEIGQQLQLQQQNQQQQQQDDNSDHDEPTMIVPPPPLVKTGPTGTNVADICVTLIHHPSPTILPS
;
A
#
# COMPACT_ATOMS: atom_id res chain seq x y z
N MET A 1 -96.30 17.05 -44.51
CA MET A 1 -95.90 16.70 -43.14
C MET A 1 -94.38 16.63 -43.12
N ASN A 2 -93.79 17.63 -42.46
CA ASN A 2 -92.45 17.73 -41.83
C ASN A 2 -91.22 17.17 -42.57
N MET A 3 -90.36 18.05 -43.13
CA MET A 3 -89.24 18.81 -42.48
C MET A 3 -87.97 17.94 -42.44
N MET A 4 -86.75 18.35 -42.80
CA MET A 4 -86.10 19.63 -43.15
C MET A 4 -84.77 19.23 -43.85
N SER A 5 -84.55 19.58 -45.12
CA SER A 5 -83.84 20.76 -45.66
C SER A 5 -82.42 20.41 -46.19
N SER A 6 -82.39 20.26 -47.51
CA SER A 6 -81.26 20.50 -48.44
C SER A 6 -80.70 21.93 -48.26
N SER A 7 -79.56 22.37 -48.81
CA SER A 7 -79.00 22.10 -50.14
C SER A 7 -77.61 22.74 -50.24
N ASP A 8 -76.82 22.18 -51.15
CA ASP A 8 -75.63 22.74 -51.79
C ASP A 8 -75.85 24.15 -52.38
N ASP A 9 -74.81 24.99 -52.41
CA ASP A 9 -74.09 25.31 -53.67
C ASP A 9 -72.92 26.30 -53.49
N THR A 10 -71.79 25.92 -54.10
CA THR A 10 -70.72 26.72 -54.74
C THR A 10 -69.97 27.85 -53.99
N GLU A 11 -68.63 27.74 -53.90
CA GLU A 11 -67.69 28.78 -54.38
C GLU A 11 -66.18 28.36 -54.34
N GLN A 12 -65.51 28.53 -55.48
CA GLN A 12 -64.10 28.92 -55.73
C GLN A 12 -62.95 28.30 -54.91
N GLN A 13 -62.12 27.44 -55.54
CA GLN A 13 -60.78 27.09 -55.05
C GLN A 13 -59.68 27.84 -55.83
N LYS A 14 -58.99 28.73 -55.10
CA LYS A 14 -57.71 29.38 -55.44
C LYS A 14 -56.57 28.42 -55.10
N GLN A 15 -55.61 28.26 -56.01
CA GLN A 15 -54.36 27.52 -55.79
C GLN A 15 -53.47 28.25 -54.75
N THR A 16 -53.03 27.53 -53.72
CA THR A 16 -51.99 27.92 -52.75
C THR A 16 -50.77 27.01 -52.89
N ILE A 17 -49.60 27.63 -52.97
CA ILE A 17 -48.26 27.02 -52.97
C ILE A 17 -47.86 26.72 -51.50
N PRO A 18 -47.26 25.55 -51.16
CA PRO A 18 -46.78 25.33 -49.80
C PRO A 18 -45.34 25.79 -49.62
N SER A 19 -45.12 26.68 -48.66
CA SER A 19 -43.81 27.08 -48.13
C SER A 19 -43.43 26.19 -46.94
N SER A 20 -42.55 25.20 -47.14
CA SER A 20 -42.02 24.38 -46.04
C SER A 20 -40.57 23.89 -46.26
N SER A 21 -39.77 24.57 -47.08
CA SER A 21 -38.39 24.15 -47.39
C SER A 21 -37.27 24.99 -46.75
N LEU A 22 -37.58 25.94 -45.86
CA LEU A 22 -36.57 26.85 -45.27
C LEU A 22 -36.36 26.71 -43.76
N GLU A 23 -37.29 26.12 -43.00
CA GLU A 23 -37.14 25.96 -41.53
C GLU A 23 -36.33 24.71 -41.13
N SER A 24 -36.36 23.62 -41.93
CA SER A 24 -35.62 22.38 -41.64
C SER A 24 -34.09 22.50 -41.81
N SER A 25 -33.63 23.52 -42.54
CA SER A 25 -32.20 23.75 -42.81
C SER A 25 -31.51 24.53 -41.68
N LEU A 26 -32.26 25.31 -40.90
CA LEU A 26 -31.74 26.09 -39.77
C LEU A 26 -31.69 25.27 -38.48
N GLU A 27 -32.70 24.42 -38.21
CA GLU A 27 -32.69 23.52 -37.03
C GLU A 27 -31.62 22.43 -37.13
N SER A 28 -31.35 21.90 -38.33
CA SER A 28 -30.25 20.94 -38.55
C SER A 28 -28.88 21.60 -38.39
N SER A 29 -28.75 22.89 -38.72
CA SER A 29 -27.49 23.64 -38.57
C SER A 29 -27.21 23.99 -37.10
N VAL A 30 -28.22 24.39 -36.33
CA VAL A 30 -28.08 24.69 -34.88
C VAL A 30 -27.87 23.41 -34.05
N SER A 31 -28.47 22.28 -34.45
CA SER A 31 -28.24 20.97 -33.83
C SER A 31 -26.84 20.41 -34.14
N ARG A 32 -26.37 20.57 -35.37
CA ARG A 32 -24.98 20.24 -35.76
C ARG A 32 -23.95 21.14 -35.09
N GLN A 33 -24.28 22.40 -34.79
CA GLN A 33 -23.38 23.30 -34.05
C GLN A 33 -23.31 22.97 -32.56
N ARG A 34 -24.36 22.36 -31.97
CA ARG A 34 -24.34 21.82 -30.61
C ARG A 34 -23.61 20.47 -30.50
N GLN A 35 -23.66 19.62 -31.54
CA GLN A 35 -22.92 18.34 -31.58
C GLN A 35 -21.43 18.47 -31.89
N ARG A 36 -21.01 19.54 -32.60
CA ARG A 36 -19.57 19.84 -32.84
C ARG A 36 -18.81 20.32 -31.60
N GLN A 37 -19.49 20.46 -30.47
CA GLN A 37 -18.91 20.83 -29.18
C GLN A 37 -18.58 19.56 -28.37
N CYS A 38 -17.82 18.62 -28.95
CA CYS A 38 -17.06 17.67 -28.12
C CYS A 38 -16.02 18.50 -27.36
N CYS A 39 -16.38 18.88 -26.12
CA CYS A 39 -15.60 19.77 -25.28
C CYS A 39 -14.14 19.26 -25.15
N PRO A 40 -13.12 20.07 -25.51
CA PRO A 40 -11.72 19.76 -25.23
C PRO A 40 -11.46 19.45 -23.73
N LEU A 41 -12.33 19.98 -22.86
CA LEU A 41 -12.30 19.83 -21.41
C LEU A 41 -12.63 18.40 -20.92
N SER A 42 -13.46 17.61 -21.62
CA SER A 42 -13.76 16.24 -21.20
C SER A 42 -12.64 15.26 -21.52
N ARG A 43 -11.85 15.53 -22.57
CA ARG A 43 -10.71 14.70 -22.97
C ARG A 43 -9.56 14.78 -21.95
N LEU A 44 -9.24 15.99 -21.48
CA LEU A 44 -8.19 16.20 -20.49
C LEU A 44 -8.51 15.50 -19.16
N GLU A 45 -9.72 15.67 -18.61
CA GLU A 45 -10.11 14.98 -17.38
C GLU A 45 -10.08 13.46 -17.55
N GLY A 46 -10.50 12.92 -18.70
CA GLY A 46 -10.40 11.50 -19.01
C GLY A 46 -8.95 10.98 -19.05
N ASP A 47 -8.02 11.74 -19.65
CA ASP A 47 -6.60 11.41 -19.69
C ASP A 47 -5.98 11.46 -18.28
N MET A 48 -6.30 12.50 -17.51
CA MET A 48 -5.90 12.62 -16.11
C MET A 48 -6.44 11.46 -15.26
N THR A 49 -7.68 11.01 -15.48
CA THR A 49 -8.22 9.83 -14.79
C THR A 49 -7.41 8.57 -15.10
N ARG A 50 -7.03 8.35 -16.37
CA ARG A 50 -6.16 7.23 -16.74
C ARG A 50 -4.77 7.35 -16.09
N HIS A 51 -4.18 8.53 -16.07
CA HIS A 51 -2.90 8.77 -15.38
C HIS A 51 -2.99 8.50 -13.88
N ALA A 52 -4.06 8.95 -13.21
CA ALA A 52 -4.26 8.69 -11.79
C ALA A 52 -4.32 7.18 -11.49
N LEU A 53 -5.04 6.42 -12.32
CA LEU A 53 -5.11 4.95 -12.19
C LEU A 53 -3.77 4.26 -12.47
N GLN A 54 -3.00 4.72 -13.46
CA GLN A 54 -1.64 4.20 -13.72
C GLN A 54 -0.67 4.48 -12.56
N ILE A 55 -0.80 5.63 -11.91
CA ILE A 55 0.00 5.98 -10.72
C ILE A 55 -0.35 5.05 -9.56
N VAL A 56 -1.63 4.82 -9.30
CA VAL A 56 -2.09 3.88 -8.26
C VAL A 56 -1.64 2.45 -8.57
N ASP A 57 -1.79 1.98 -9.81
CA ASP A 57 -1.37 0.65 -10.24
C ASP A 57 0.13 0.44 -10.03
N SER A 58 0.96 1.42 -10.43
CA SER A 58 2.40 1.38 -10.20
C SER A 58 2.76 1.33 -8.71
N ALA A 59 1.95 1.94 -7.86
CA ALA A 59 2.14 1.95 -6.42
C ALA A 59 1.84 0.59 -5.79
N ILE A 60 0.71 -0.02 -6.17
CA ILE A 60 0.31 -1.38 -5.76
C ILE A 60 1.33 -2.41 -6.26
N HIS A 61 1.75 -2.30 -7.52
CA HIS A 61 2.70 -3.21 -8.13
C HIS A 61 4.06 -3.20 -7.41
N ALA A 62 4.55 -2.03 -6.99
CA ALA A 62 5.84 -1.90 -6.30
C ALA A 62 5.89 -2.62 -4.94
N VAL A 63 4.73 -2.83 -4.30
CA VAL A 63 4.57 -3.49 -3.01
C VAL A 63 3.85 -4.83 -3.11
N ASN A 64 3.65 -5.34 -4.33
CA ASN A 64 3.23 -6.72 -4.55
C ASN A 64 4.31 -7.68 -3.99
N PRO A 65 3.97 -8.80 -3.34
CA PRO A 65 4.95 -9.66 -2.68
C PRO A 65 6.06 -10.17 -3.61
N TYR A 66 5.74 -10.48 -4.86
CA TYR A 66 6.71 -10.92 -5.85
C TYR A 66 7.68 -9.81 -6.20
N THR A 67 7.17 -8.65 -6.60
CA THR A 67 7.96 -7.47 -6.95
C THR A 67 8.78 -6.96 -5.76
N ALA A 68 8.20 -6.95 -4.55
CA ALA A 68 8.86 -6.52 -3.32
C ALA A 68 10.09 -7.40 -3.02
N ILE A 69 9.95 -8.72 -3.11
CA ILE A 69 11.07 -9.65 -2.90
C ILE A 69 12.09 -9.57 -4.03
N GLN A 70 11.67 -9.46 -5.29
CA GLN A 70 12.57 -9.30 -6.45
C GLN A 70 13.41 -8.01 -6.35
N ASN A 71 12.83 -6.92 -5.87
CA ASN A 71 13.55 -5.67 -5.64
C ASN A 71 14.47 -5.76 -4.42
N ALA A 72 14.08 -6.53 -3.41
CA ALA A 72 14.85 -6.70 -2.17
C ALA A 72 16.02 -7.66 -2.33
N ILE A 73 15.87 -8.77 -3.05
CA ILE A 73 16.84 -9.85 -3.13
C ILE A 73 17.35 -9.98 -4.55
N SER A 74 18.67 -9.98 -4.70
CA SER A 74 19.34 -10.30 -5.96
C SER A 74 20.52 -11.24 -5.73
N ILE A 75 20.74 -12.16 -6.67
CA ILE A 75 21.88 -13.07 -6.65
C ILE A 75 22.84 -12.70 -7.77
N SER A 76 24.11 -12.48 -7.40
CA SER A 76 25.19 -12.21 -8.34
C SER A 76 26.21 -13.35 -8.29
N THR A 77 26.72 -13.76 -9.46
CA THR A 77 27.86 -14.67 -9.54
C THR A 77 29.12 -13.83 -9.74
N ASN A 78 30.18 -14.11 -8.98
CA ASN A 78 31.49 -13.50 -9.21
C ASN A 78 32.01 -13.94 -10.58
N ASN A 79 31.69 -13.20 -11.63
CA ASN A 79 32.46 -13.21 -12.86
C ASN A 79 33.66 -12.30 -12.63
N THR A 80 34.79 -12.89 -12.22
CA THR A 80 36.09 -12.28 -12.43
C THR A 80 36.41 -12.32 -13.93
N ASN A 81 35.73 -11.50 -14.72
CA ASN A 81 36.30 -10.98 -15.95
C ASN A 81 36.83 -9.60 -15.61
N THR A 82 38.09 -9.55 -15.21
CA THR A 82 38.92 -8.37 -15.43
C THR A 82 38.90 -8.07 -16.93
N ASN A 83 37.97 -7.25 -17.39
CA ASN A 83 38.12 -6.52 -18.64
C ASN A 83 39.24 -5.50 -18.41
N ASN A 84 40.48 -5.96 -18.57
CA ASN A 84 41.58 -5.09 -18.90
C ASN A 84 41.37 -4.65 -20.36
N ASN A 85 41.05 -3.36 -20.50
CA ASN A 85 41.38 -2.42 -21.57
C ASN A 85 41.53 -2.93 -23.02
N ASN A 86 40.82 -2.27 -23.94
CA ASN A 86 41.42 -1.11 -24.61
C ASN A 86 40.33 -0.27 -25.29
N ASN A 87 40.30 1.02 -24.91
CA ASN A 87 39.85 2.09 -25.77
C ASN A 87 40.79 2.11 -26.99
N ASN A 88 40.23 1.95 -28.19
CA ASN A 88 40.86 2.49 -29.37
C ASN A 88 40.26 3.89 -29.54
N ASP A 89 41.00 4.88 -29.06
CA ASP A 89 40.88 6.24 -29.58
C ASP A 89 41.73 6.29 -30.85
N ASP A 90 41.09 6.74 -31.93
CA ASP A 90 41.68 7.15 -33.18
C ASP A 90 42.66 8.32 -32.91
N ASP A 91 43.86 8.26 -33.48
CA ASP A 91 44.59 9.44 -33.97
C ASP A 91 45.74 8.99 -34.89
N ASP A 92 45.83 9.69 -36.01
CA ASP A 92 46.69 9.49 -37.17
C ASP A 92 48.17 9.90 -36.97
N ASP A 93 48.99 9.41 -37.91
CA ASP A 93 50.22 9.99 -38.48
C ASP A 93 51.64 9.49 -38.08
N ASP A 94 52.39 9.28 -39.17
CA ASP A 94 53.85 9.29 -39.41
C ASP A 94 54.72 8.02 -39.26
N ASP A 95 54.89 7.33 -40.40
CA ASP A 95 56.12 7.01 -41.15
C ASP A 95 57.42 6.46 -40.50
N GLU A 96 57.98 5.48 -41.24
CA GLU A 96 59.39 5.05 -41.43
C GLU A 96 60.05 3.86 -40.65
N GLU A 97 60.48 2.89 -41.48
CA GLU A 97 61.67 1.99 -41.50
C GLU A 97 62.01 0.97 -40.38
N ASP A 98 61.82 -0.33 -40.72
CA ASP A 98 62.69 -1.54 -40.72
C ASP A 98 63.81 -1.80 -39.63
N PRO A 99 64.46 -2.99 -39.53
CA PRO A 99 64.23 -3.92 -38.43
C PRO A 99 65.52 -4.37 -37.69
N THR A 100 65.51 -4.56 -36.37
CA THR A 100 66.54 -5.42 -35.74
C THR A 100 66.06 -6.14 -34.47
N THR A 101 66.11 -7.46 -34.56
CA THR A 101 66.45 -8.45 -33.53
C THR A 101 67.06 -7.92 -32.23
N THR A 102 66.54 -8.37 -31.08
CA THR A 102 67.37 -9.06 -30.07
C THR A 102 66.53 -9.86 -29.08
N THR A 103 66.92 -11.12 -28.98
CA THR A 103 66.55 -12.13 -28.00
C THR A 103 66.74 -11.65 -26.56
N ASN A 104 65.85 -12.05 -25.65
CA ASN A 104 66.29 -12.55 -24.34
C ASN A 104 65.24 -13.50 -23.73
N THR A 105 65.57 -14.77 -23.85
CA THR A 105 65.12 -15.89 -23.03
C THR A 105 65.53 -15.69 -21.56
N THR A 106 64.58 -15.82 -20.63
CA THR A 106 64.90 -16.45 -19.33
C THR A 106 63.69 -17.18 -18.75
N THR A 107 63.76 -18.50 -18.89
CA THR A 107 63.36 -19.53 -17.92
C THR A 107 61.97 -19.46 -17.30
N ALA A 108 61.11 -20.30 -17.87
CA ALA A 108 59.98 -20.93 -17.22
C ALA A 108 60.41 -21.71 -15.98
N THR A 109 59.68 -21.49 -14.88
CA THR A 109 59.57 -22.47 -13.79
C THR A 109 58.10 -22.87 -13.73
N THR A 110 57.82 -24.05 -14.28
CA THR A 110 56.51 -24.67 -14.33
C THR A 110 56.17 -25.20 -12.93
N THR A 111 55.41 -24.43 -12.15
CA THR A 111 54.62 -24.98 -11.04
C THR A 111 53.19 -25.14 -11.52
N THR A 112 52.88 -26.37 -11.93
CA THR A 112 51.53 -26.91 -12.09
C THR A 112 50.67 -26.62 -10.86
N THR A 113 49.90 -25.53 -10.89
CA THR A 113 48.73 -25.37 -10.04
C THR A 113 47.63 -26.26 -10.60
N LYS A 114 47.28 -27.29 -9.83
CA LYS A 114 46.07 -28.09 -10.03
C LYS A 114 44.89 -27.13 -10.08
N ASN A 115 44.24 -27.04 -11.24
CA ASN A 115 42.93 -26.44 -11.39
C ASN A 115 41.92 -27.30 -10.62
N THR A 116 41.73 -27.01 -9.33
CA THR A 116 40.52 -27.41 -8.63
C THR A 116 39.44 -26.42 -9.03
N ASN A 117 38.52 -26.83 -9.90
CA ASN A 117 37.24 -26.14 -10.12
C ASN A 117 36.51 -26.07 -8.76
N GLN A 118 36.73 -24.99 -8.00
CA GLN A 118 35.93 -24.72 -6.81
C GLN A 118 34.57 -24.18 -7.27
N ASN A 119 33.52 -24.97 -7.02
CA ASN A 119 32.13 -24.55 -7.13
C ASN A 119 31.87 -23.43 -6.12
N HIS A 120 32.14 -22.18 -6.49
CA HIS A 120 31.72 -21.03 -5.68
C HIS A 120 30.21 -20.83 -5.79
N GLN A 121 29.51 -20.90 -4.65
CA GLN A 121 28.11 -20.45 -4.50
C GLN A 121 28.02 -18.96 -4.83
N PRO A 122 26.84 -18.47 -5.24
CA PRO A 122 26.68 -17.06 -5.61
C PRO A 122 26.54 -16.17 -4.37
N ILE A 123 26.80 -14.87 -4.54
CA ILE A 123 26.66 -13.86 -3.49
C ILE A 123 25.23 -13.33 -3.52
N LEU A 124 24.55 -13.46 -2.37
CA LEU A 124 23.24 -12.91 -2.14
C LEU A 124 23.37 -11.43 -1.73
N THR A 125 22.73 -10.54 -2.47
CA THR A 125 22.64 -9.12 -2.14
C THR A 125 21.21 -8.77 -1.77
N ILE A 126 21.03 -8.23 -0.56
CA ILE A 126 19.75 -7.76 -0.07
C ILE A 126 19.79 -6.23 0.00
N GLN A 127 18.89 -5.57 -0.72
CA GLN A 127 18.68 -4.13 -0.64
C GLN A 127 18.07 -3.80 0.73
N THR A 128 18.78 -3.01 1.53
CA THR A 128 18.24 -2.49 2.78
C THR A 128 17.70 -1.10 2.50
N ASN A 129 16.48 -1.04 1.97
CA ASN A 129 15.73 0.21 1.90
C ASN A 129 15.42 0.63 3.35
N LEU A 130 16.23 1.54 3.88
CA LEU A 130 16.11 2.24 5.18
C LEU A 130 15.24 1.56 6.25
N VAL A 131 15.83 0.69 7.08
CA VAL A 131 15.75 0.77 8.57
C VAL A 131 17.01 0.11 9.14
N ARG A 132 18.18 0.79 9.04
CA ARG A 132 19.35 0.40 9.83
C ARG A 132 19.51 1.37 10.98
N ARG A 133 19.07 0.94 12.17
CA ARG A 133 19.55 1.41 13.49
C ARG A 133 19.56 2.91 13.77
N GLU A 134 18.40 3.55 13.88
CA GLU A 134 18.27 4.71 14.79
C GLU A 134 17.46 4.40 16.05
N GLN A 135 16.47 3.50 16.00
CA GLN A 135 15.72 3.13 17.22
C GLN A 135 16.56 2.34 18.24
N GLN A 136 17.47 1.47 17.81
CA GLN A 136 18.39 0.76 18.72
C GLN A 136 19.40 1.70 19.40
N GLN A 137 19.82 2.80 18.76
CA GLN A 137 20.77 3.75 19.37
C GLN A 137 20.07 4.82 20.21
N GLN A 138 18.86 5.24 19.85
CA GLN A 138 18.08 6.18 20.68
C GLN A 138 17.62 5.56 22.00
N GLN A 139 17.34 4.25 22.04
CA GLN A 139 17.02 3.54 23.29
C GLN A 139 18.23 3.37 24.22
N GLN A 140 19.45 3.17 23.67
CA GLN A 140 20.68 3.18 24.48
C GLN A 140 21.00 4.56 25.06
N GLN A 141 20.61 5.65 24.39
CA GLN A 141 20.76 7.01 24.92
C GLN A 141 19.69 7.36 25.96
N HIS A 142 18.50 6.75 25.91
CA HIS A 142 17.48 6.94 26.93
C HIS A 142 17.86 6.28 28.26
N ASN A 143 18.49 5.10 28.22
CA ASN A 143 19.01 4.41 29.41
C ASN A 143 20.28 5.05 30.02
N LYS A 144 20.91 6.02 29.34
CA LYS A 144 22.04 6.81 29.87
C LYS A 144 21.63 8.15 30.49
N LYS A 145 20.35 8.54 30.42
CA LYS A 145 19.86 9.83 30.95
C LYS A 145 19.35 9.80 32.39
N THR A 146 19.43 8.67 33.08
CA THR A 146 19.25 8.57 34.53
C THR A 146 20.59 8.48 35.24
N ASN A 147 21.46 9.48 35.05
CA ASN A 147 22.54 9.86 35.98
C ASN A 147 23.43 10.95 35.35
N THR A 148 22.98 12.21 35.31
CA THR A 148 23.88 13.36 35.47
C THR A 148 23.11 14.66 35.71
N THR A 149 23.55 15.35 36.74
CA THR A 149 23.10 16.66 37.23
C THR A 149 23.37 17.79 36.24
N ASN A 150 22.39 18.69 36.16
CA ASN A 150 22.38 20.05 35.60
C ASN A 150 23.73 20.69 35.24
N THR A 151 23.90 21.08 33.97
CA THR A 151 24.60 22.33 33.64
C THR A 151 24.05 22.92 32.33
N THR A 152 23.49 24.12 32.44
CA THR A 152 22.88 24.92 31.38
C THR A 152 23.95 25.50 30.47
N THR A 153 23.92 25.22 29.17
CA THR A 153 24.53 26.10 28.14
C THR A 153 23.68 26.11 26.87
N ASN A 154 23.18 27.31 26.55
CA ASN A 154 22.47 27.63 25.31
C ASN A 154 23.45 27.58 24.13
N THR A 155 23.13 26.81 23.09
CA THR A 155 23.78 26.98 21.77
C THR A 155 22.73 26.92 20.66
N THR A 156 22.74 28.00 19.88
CA THR A 156 21.86 28.37 18.77
C THR A 156 21.81 27.29 17.68
N ARG A 157 20.60 26.82 17.34
CA ARG A 157 20.37 25.78 16.33
C ARG A 157 20.24 26.42 14.95
N SER A 158 21.28 26.27 14.12
CA SER A 158 21.25 26.61 12.69
C SER A 158 20.42 25.57 11.94
N THR A 159 19.40 26.04 11.22
CA THR A 159 18.55 25.26 10.32
C THR A 159 19.22 25.13 8.96
N THR A 160 19.78 23.96 8.66
CA THR A 160 20.20 23.59 7.31
C THR A 160 19.21 22.58 6.75
N ASN A 161 18.59 22.95 5.62
CA ASN A 161 17.67 22.13 4.83
C ASN A 161 18.36 20.84 4.38
N THR A 162 17.85 19.70 4.82
CA THR A 162 18.31 18.37 4.41
C THR A 162 17.48 17.89 3.23
N THR A 163 18.04 17.98 2.03
CA THR A 163 17.61 17.20 0.87
C THR A 163 17.97 15.74 1.15
N THR A 164 16.98 14.90 1.39
CA THR A 164 17.13 13.44 1.62
C THR A 164 17.63 12.77 0.35
N THR A 165 18.94 12.61 0.25
CA THR A 165 19.57 11.63 -0.64
C THR A 165 19.54 10.29 0.09
N THR A 166 18.66 9.38 -0.34
CA THR A 166 18.62 8.00 0.13
C THR A 166 19.91 7.30 -0.29
N THR A 167 20.79 7.00 0.67
CA THR A 167 21.94 6.14 0.43
C THR A 167 21.47 4.68 0.45
N ASP A 168 21.34 4.10 -0.74
CA ASP A 168 21.02 2.67 -0.92
C ASP A 168 22.09 1.82 -0.23
N THR A 169 21.75 1.30 0.96
CA THR A 169 22.62 0.40 1.69
C THR A 169 22.30 -1.02 1.27
N THR A 170 23.32 -1.80 0.92
CA THR A 170 23.17 -3.20 0.53
C THR A 170 23.79 -4.11 1.59
N MET A 171 23.10 -5.17 1.97
CA MET A 171 23.66 -6.28 2.72
C MET A 171 24.13 -7.36 1.74
N LYS A 172 25.39 -7.80 1.85
CA LYS A 172 25.93 -8.90 1.03
C LYS A 172 26.18 -10.09 1.93
N ILE A 173 25.77 -11.27 1.46
CA ILE A 173 25.86 -12.54 2.17
C ILE A 173 26.49 -13.54 1.22
N ASP A 174 27.62 -14.12 1.62
CA ASP A 174 28.24 -15.20 0.88
C ASP A 174 27.53 -16.51 1.24
N LEU A 175 26.87 -17.12 0.26
CA LEU A 175 26.17 -18.39 0.48
C LEU A 175 27.14 -19.56 0.73
N ASN A 176 28.44 -19.41 0.44
CA ASN A 176 29.45 -20.41 0.81
C ASN A 176 29.62 -20.53 2.33
N ASP A 177 29.24 -19.50 3.10
CA ASP A 177 29.34 -19.51 4.56
C ASP A 177 28.26 -20.40 5.21
N TYR A 178 27.29 -20.89 4.42
CA TYR A 178 26.12 -21.63 4.91
C TYR A 178 26.07 -23.04 4.34
N ASN A 179 25.56 -23.98 5.14
CA ASN A 179 25.35 -25.36 4.72
C ASN A 179 23.93 -25.62 4.21
N GLN A 180 22.97 -24.77 4.60
CA GLN A 180 21.54 -24.97 4.35
C GLN A 180 20.75 -23.67 4.55
N ILE A 181 19.56 -23.63 3.94
CA ILE A 181 18.63 -22.51 4.03
C ILE A 181 17.33 -22.99 4.67
N VAL A 182 16.85 -22.25 5.67
CA VAL A 182 15.53 -22.46 6.27
C VAL A 182 14.63 -21.29 5.92
N ILE A 183 13.43 -21.56 5.40
CA ILE A 183 12.42 -20.53 5.14
C ILE A 183 11.23 -20.75 6.07
N VAL A 184 10.97 -19.76 6.92
CA VAL A 184 9.74 -19.71 7.71
C VAL A 184 8.95 -18.48 7.30
N ALA A 185 7.65 -18.65 7.01
CA ALA A 185 6.81 -17.55 6.56
C ALA A 185 5.46 -17.59 7.25
N PHE A 186 4.93 -16.42 7.63
CA PHE A 186 3.60 -16.31 8.21
C PHE A 186 2.93 -14.97 7.91
N GLY A 187 1.65 -15.00 7.55
CA GLY A 187 0.90 -13.82 7.13
C GLY A 187 0.02 -14.07 5.90
N LYS A 188 -0.79 -13.08 5.50
CA LYS A 188 -1.65 -13.15 4.31
C LYS A 188 -0.88 -13.33 3.00
N ALA A 189 0.32 -12.75 2.88
CA ALA A 189 1.17 -12.78 1.68
C ALA A 189 2.35 -13.77 1.80
N SER A 190 2.38 -14.60 2.85
CA SER A 190 3.53 -15.46 3.18
C SER A 190 3.86 -16.49 2.10
N SER A 191 2.85 -17.06 1.44
CA SER A 191 3.00 -18.00 0.33
C SER A 191 3.66 -17.34 -0.88
N ALA A 192 3.16 -16.19 -1.32
CA ALA A 192 3.72 -15.41 -2.41
C ALA A 192 5.15 -14.92 -2.10
N MET A 193 5.41 -14.44 -0.88
CA MET A 193 6.77 -14.04 -0.46
C MET A 193 7.75 -15.22 -0.48
N ALA A 194 7.34 -16.39 0.03
CA ALA A 194 8.18 -17.59 0.04
C ALA A 194 8.48 -18.06 -1.39
N THR A 195 7.47 -18.04 -2.25
CA THR A 195 7.60 -18.39 -3.67
C THR A 195 8.58 -17.46 -4.37
N ALA A 196 8.40 -16.15 -4.24
CA ALA A 196 9.33 -15.16 -4.82
C ALA A 196 10.75 -15.32 -4.28
N THR A 197 10.91 -15.65 -3.00
CA THR A 197 12.22 -15.90 -2.39
C THR A 197 12.89 -17.12 -3.01
N ILE A 198 12.15 -18.23 -3.19
CA ILE A 198 12.67 -19.42 -3.87
C ILE A 198 13.05 -19.12 -5.31
N GLN A 199 12.25 -18.38 -6.07
CA GLN A 199 12.59 -17.98 -7.44
C GLN A 199 13.89 -17.16 -7.51
N GLN A 200 14.14 -16.30 -6.52
CA GLN A 200 15.41 -15.56 -6.44
C GLN A 200 16.59 -16.46 -6.02
N LEU A 201 16.37 -17.39 -5.09
CA LEU A 201 17.40 -18.30 -4.59
C LEU A 201 17.75 -19.42 -5.58
N TYR A 202 16.80 -19.85 -6.41
CA TYR A 202 16.89 -21.00 -7.33
C TYR A 202 16.31 -20.68 -8.72
N PRO A 203 16.88 -19.73 -9.47
CA PRO A 203 16.27 -19.15 -10.68
C PRO A 203 16.14 -20.06 -11.91
N ASN A 204 16.60 -21.32 -11.86
CA ASN A 204 16.64 -22.24 -13.01
C ASN A 204 15.91 -23.58 -12.74
N ASP A 205 15.12 -23.70 -11.67
CA ASP A 205 14.35 -24.93 -11.39
C ASP A 205 12.99 -24.99 -12.12
N ASP A 206 12.57 -23.89 -12.76
CA ASP A 206 11.32 -23.82 -13.55
C ASP A 206 11.49 -24.32 -15.01
N ASP A 207 12.72 -24.55 -15.49
CA ASP A 207 13.06 -24.83 -16.90
C ASP A 207 13.22 -26.32 -17.27
N ASP A 208 12.92 -27.27 -16.38
CA ASP A 208 13.11 -28.71 -16.64
C ASP A 208 12.16 -29.30 -17.71
N ASN A 209 11.24 -28.50 -18.28
CA ASN A 209 10.37 -28.91 -19.38
C ASN A 209 10.86 -28.49 -20.78
N ASN A 210 11.98 -27.77 -20.92
CA ASN A 210 12.51 -27.43 -22.23
C ASN A 210 14.03 -27.64 -22.32
N SER A 211 14.42 -28.92 -22.32
CA SER A 211 15.77 -29.36 -22.68
C SER A 211 16.03 -29.07 -24.17
N ASN A 212 16.40 -27.82 -24.46
CA ASN A 212 17.17 -27.41 -25.64
C ASN A 212 17.43 -25.89 -25.58
N ASN A 213 18.31 -25.45 -24.68
CA ASN A 213 19.18 -24.32 -25.02
C ASN A 213 20.43 -24.28 -24.14
N ASN A 214 21.55 -24.57 -24.79
CA ASN A 214 22.89 -24.27 -24.29
C ASN A 214 23.13 -22.76 -24.30
N ASN A 215 23.91 -22.30 -23.31
CA ASN A 215 24.60 -21.01 -23.22
C ASN A 215 23.89 -19.91 -22.42
N ASN A 216 23.85 -20.08 -21.09
CA ASN A 216 24.21 -19.06 -20.09
C ASN A 216 24.11 -19.68 -18.69
N SER A 217 25.12 -20.45 -18.29
CA SER A 217 25.17 -21.10 -16.98
C SER A 217 25.43 -20.09 -15.87
N LYS A 218 24.39 -19.35 -15.45
CA LYS A 218 24.34 -18.78 -14.09
C LYS A 218 24.53 -19.96 -13.13
N LYS A 219 25.57 -19.91 -12.28
CA LYS A 219 25.85 -20.97 -11.31
C LYS A 219 24.62 -21.17 -10.42
N LYS A 220 24.12 -22.42 -10.38
CA LYS A 220 22.95 -22.84 -9.63
C LYS A 220 23.27 -22.85 -8.12
N ASN A 221 22.40 -22.28 -7.29
CA ASN A 221 22.46 -22.50 -5.85
C ASN A 221 22.10 -23.97 -5.57
N THR A 222 22.94 -24.65 -4.81
CA THR A 222 22.75 -26.08 -4.50
C THR A 222 22.53 -26.34 -3.02
N LEU A 223 22.35 -25.30 -2.22
CA LEU A 223 22.09 -25.48 -0.78
C LEU A 223 20.73 -26.16 -0.59
N PRO A 224 20.63 -27.15 0.32
CA PRO A 224 19.35 -27.73 0.66
C PRO A 224 18.46 -26.66 1.31
N CYS A 225 17.20 -26.63 0.90
CA CYS A 225 16.17 -25.78 1.47
C CYS A 225 15.14 -26.61 2.23
N VAL A 226 14.59 -26.06 3.31
CA VAL A 226 13.47 -26.64 4.06
C VAL A 226 12.66 -25.51 4.67
N GLY A 227 11.38 -25.71 4.90
CA GLY A 227 10.60 -24.63 5.49
C GLY A 227 9.18 -24.93 5.89
N VAL A 228 8.56 -23.92 6.48
CA VAL A 228 7.13 -23.92 6.85
C VAL A 228 6.53 -22.56 6.52
N VAL A 229 5.45 -22.57 5.74
CA VAL A 229 4.67 -21.38 5.38
C VAL A 229 3.29 -21.49 6.04
N ILE A 230 2.83 -20.42 6.67
CA ILE A 230 1.51 -20.32 7.29
C ILE A 230 0.76 -19.14 6.66
N CYS A 231 -0.32 -19.40 5.93
CA CYS A 231 -1.12 -18.38 5.27
C CYS A 231 -2.59 -18.47 5.68
N LYS A 232 -3.34 -17.42 5.34
CA LYS A 232 -4.80 -17.41 5.52
C LYS A 232 -5.45 -18.36 4.49
N ASP A 233 -6.58 -18.95 4.86
CA ASP A 233 -7.42 -19.74 3.95
C ASP A 233 -7.62 -19.05 2.59
N GLY A 234 -7.33 -19.78 1.51
CA GLY A 234 -7.46 -19.34 0.12
C GLY A 234 -6.44 -18.28 -0.32
N HIS A 235 -5.36 -18.07 0.42
CA HIS A 235 -4.30 -17.11 0.04
C HIS A 235 -3.05 -17.80 -0.53
N ALA A 236 -2.94 -19.13 -0.45
CA ALA A 236 -1.93 -19.87 -1.19
C ALA A 236 -2.54 -20.38 -2.50
N THR A 237 -1.93 -20.04 -3.64
CA THR A 237 -2.37 -20.58 -4.92
C THR A 237 -1.87 -22.02 -5.10
N PRO A 238 -2.56 -22.88 -5.87
CA PRO A 238 -2.10 -24.24 -6.12
C PRO A 238 -0.68 -24.31 -6.70
N ASP A 239 -0.33 -23.35 -7.56
CA ASP A 239 1.00 -23.26 -8.18
C ASP A 239 2.09 -22.91 -7.16
N GLU A 240 1.81 -21.97 -6.25
CA GLU A 240 2.71 -21.64 -5.13
C GLU A 240 2.94 -22.84 -4.22
N VAL A 241 1.88 -23.55 -3.82
CA VAL A 241 1.98 -24.74 -2.96
C VAL A 241 2.84 -25.79 -3.63
N GLN A 242 2.59 -26.09 -4.90
CA GLN A 242 3.34 -27.09 -5.64
C GLN A 242 4.83 -26.73 -5.73
N MET A 243 5.16 -25.46 -6.00
CA MET A 243 6.53 -24.99 -6.10
C MET A 243 7.27 -25.07 -4.75
N LEU A 244 6.61 -24.68 -3.67
CA LEU A 244 7.16 -24.71 -2.32
C LEU A 244 7.39 -26.16 -1.84
N GLU A 245 6.46 -27.06 -2.10
CA GLU A 245 6.58 -28.48 -1.70
C GLU A 245 7.75 -29.18 -2.41
N ARG A 246 8.05 -28.82 -3.68
CA ARG A 246 9.23 -29.32 -4.41
C ARG A 246 10.56 -28.95 -3.72
N HIS A 247 10.57 -27.87 -2.95
CA HIS A 247 11.73 -27.37 -2.20
C HIS A 247 11.66 -27.73 -0.71
N ASN A 248 10.88 -28.77 -0.35
CA ASN A 248 10.71 -29.24 1.04
C ASN A 248 10.14 -28.17 1.99
N ILE A 249 9.30 -27.27 1.46
CA ILE A 249 8.59 -26.26 2.25
C ILE A 249 7.13 -26.69 2.39
N THR A 250 6.68 -26.92 3.62
CA THR A 250 5.28 -27.30 3.89
C THR A 250 4.41 -26.04 4.02
N VAL A 251 3.29 -25.99 3.31
CA VAL A 251 2.32 -24.89 3.38
C VAL A 251 1.12 -25.29 4.26
N TYR A 252 0.73 -24.40 5.17
CA TYR A 252 -0.45 -24.54 6.02
C TYR A 252 -1.38 -23.35 5.81
N GLU A 253 -2.65 -23.64 5.55
CA GLU A 253 -3.72 -22.64 5.62
C GLU A 253 -4.41 -22.69 6.99
N ALA A 254 -4.63 -21.52 7.58
CA ALA A 254 -5.26 -21.37 8.89
C ALA A 254 -6.21 -20.18 8.95
N SER A 255 -7.05 -20.14 10.00
CA SER A 255 -8.04 -19.09 10.17
C SER A 255 -7.42 -17.75 10.59
N HIS A 256 -8.00 -16.66 10.08
CA HIS A 256 -7.69 -15.27 10.41
C HIS A 256 -9.00 -14.46 10.31
N PRO A 257 -9.34 -13.56 11.26
CA PRO A 257 -8.46 -12.89 12.23
C PRO A 257 -8.32 -13.58 13.59
N VAL A 258 -9.06 -14.65 13.86
CA VAL A 258 -8.98 -15.41 15.12
C VAL A 258 -8.26 -16.75 14.88
N PRO A 259 -7.27 -17.11 15.70
CA PRO A 259 -6.51 -18.36 15.51
C PRO A 259 -7.38 -19.61 15.72
N ASP A 260 -7.03 -20.68 15.01
CA ASP A 260 -7.64 -22.01 15.13
C ASP A 260 -6.58 -23.10 15.45
N ASP A 261 -7.02 -24.36 15.55
CA ASP A 261 -6.11 -25.49 15.82
C ASP A 261 -5.07 -25.70 14.71
N ARG A 262 -5.36 -25.26 13.48
CA ARG A 262 -4.42 -25.32 12.36
C ARG A 262 -3.29 -24.33 12.57
N SER A 263 -3.58 -23.12 13.05
CA SER A 263 -2.56 -22.13 13.44
C SER A 263 -1.56 -22.71 14.46
N ILE A 264 -2.05 -23.40 15.49
CA ILE A 264 -1.20 -24.05 16.51
C ILE A 264 -0.39 -25.19 15.90
N THR A 265 -1.02 -26.06 15.11
CA THR A 265 -0.35 -27.21 14.48
C THR A 265 0.77 -26.77 13.55
N ALA A 266 0.50 -25.76 12.73
CA ALA A 266 1.48 -25.17 11.82
C ALA A 266 2.63 -24.51 12.60
N THR A 267 2.32 -23.72 13.64
CA THR A 267 3.33 -23.07 14.50
C THR A 267 4.17 -24.12 15.27
N ASN A 268 3.57 -25.25 15.66
CA ASN A 268 4.30 -26.38 16.25
C ASN A 268 5.30 -26.99 15.27
N HIS A 269 4.93 -27.13 14.01
CA HIS A 269 5.83 -27.63 12.97
C HIS A 269 6.96 -26.62 12.69
N LEU A 270 6.62 -25.34 12.53
CA LEU A 270 7.58 -24.26 12.33
C LEU A 270 8.67 -24.26 13.42
N ILE A 271 8.28 -24.33 14.69
CA ILE A 271 9.22 -24.38 15.81
C ILE A 271 10.09 -25.65 15.76
N ARG A 272 9.53 -26.80 15.39
CA ARG A 272 10.29 -28.05 15.26
C ARG A 272 11.34 -27.94 14.16
N VAL A 273 11.00 -27.34 13.02
CA VAL A 273 11.96 -27.08 11.93
C VAL A 273 13.05 -26.15 12.42
N LEU A 274 12.72 -24.97 12.95
CA LEU A 274 13.75 -24.04 13.44
C LEU A 274 14.71 -24.69 14.45
N ARG A 275 14.20 -25.42 15.44
CA ARG A 275 15.05 -26.11 16.44
C ARG A 275 15.90 -27.23 15.86
N SER A 276 15.42 -27.93 14.84
CA SER A 276 16.17 -29.04 14.23
C SER A 276 17.36 -28.53 13.42
N TYR A 277 17.25 -27.31 12.88
CA TYR A 277 18.24 -26.68 12.02
C TYR A 277 19.07 -25.59 12.73
N ALA A 278 18.66 -25.17 13.93
CA ALA A 278 19.44 -24.34 14.84
C ALA A 278 20.47 -25.19 15.60
N SER A 279 21.63 -25.41 14.96
CA SER A 279 22.75 -26.15 15.56
C SER A 279 24.04 -25.35 15.43
N SER A 280 24.90 -25.39 16.45
CA SER A 280 26.24 -24.80 16.37
C SER A 280 27.21 -25.58 15.47
N ARG A 281 26.81 -26.77 14.99
CA ARG A 281 27.65 -27.63 14.13
C ARG A 281 27.50 -27.33 12.65
N THR A 282 26.43 -26.66 12.24
CA THR A 282 26.11 -26.34 10.85
C THR A 282 25.72 -24.87 10.77
N THR A 283 26.22 -24.15 9.77
CA THR A 283 25.84 -22.76 9.55
C THR A 283 24.54 -22.71 8.76
N THR A 284 23.46 -22.23 9.41
CA THR A 284 22.13 -22.13 8.81
C THR A 284 21.79 -20.68 8.53
N LEU A 285 21.28 -20.41 7.32
CA LEU A 285 20.67 -19.13 6.98
C LEU A 285 19.15 -19.27 7.05
N THR A 286 18.51 -18.52 7.95
CA THR A 286 17.06 -18.54 8.15
C THR A 286 16.43 -17.28 7.58
N PHE A 287 15.54 -17.43 6.59
CA PHE A 287 14.64 -16.37 6.17
C PHE A 287 13.34 -16.44 6.96
N CYS A 288 12.95 -15.32 7.57
CA CYS A 288 11.67 -15.14 8.24
C CYS A 288 10.81 -14.15 7.44
N LEU A 289 9.83 -14.64 6.70
CA LEU A 289 9.00 -13.83 5.81
C LEU A 289 7.70 -13.46 6.54
N ILE A 290 7.51 -12.17 6.80
CA ILE A 290 6.43 -11.68 7.66
C ILE A 290 5.54 -10.74 6.85
N SER A 291 4.23 -10.97 6.89
CA SER A 291 3.25 -10.03 6.36
C SER A 291 2.09 -9.81 7.32
N GLY A 292 1.18 -8.90 6.96
CA GLY A 292 -0.06 -8.65 7.67
C GLY A 292 -0.84 -9.91 8.07
N GLY A 293 -1.46 -9.89 9.25
CA GLY A 293 -2.18 -11.03 9.85
C GLY A 293 -1.31 -12.06 10.59
N GLY A 294 0.01 -11.87 10.63
CA GLY A 294 0.96 -12.76 11.29
C GLY A 294 0.65 -13.04 12.77
N SER A 295 0.13 -12.08 13.53
CA SER A 295 -0.19 -12.27 14.97
C SER A 295 -1.22 -13.37 15.24
N SER A 296 -2.14 -13.60 14.31
CA SER A 296 -3.19 -14.63 14.41
C SER A 296 -2.72 -15.98 13.84
N LEU A 297 -2.02 -15.94 12.70
CA LEU A 297 -1.51 -17.13 12.03
C LEU A 297 -0.35 -17.80 12.81
N LEU A 298 0.52 -17.01 13.43
CA LEU A 298 1.59 -17.47 14.30
C LEU A 298 1.10 -17.54 15.76
N CYS A 299 0.43 -18.64 16.10
CA CYS A 299 -0.19 -18.84 17.40
C CYS A 299 0.49 -19.96 18.20
N ARG A 300 0.95 -19.63 19.41
CA ARG A 300 1.50 -20.58 20.38
C ARG A 300 1.18 -20.12 21.80
N PRO A 301 0.06 -20.57 22.39
CA PRO A 301 -0.25 -20.31 23.79
C PRO A 301 0.87 -20.81 24.71
N SER A 302 1.30 -19.98 25.66
CA SER A 302 2.28 -20.38 26.68
C SER A 302 1.64 -21.37 27.64
N SER A 303 2.31 -22.46 28.00
CA SER A 303 1.78 -23.39 29.01
C SER A 303 1.54 -22.65 30.34
N PRO A 304 0.39 -22.84 31.03
CA PRO A 304 -0.68 -23.82 30.81
C PRO A 304 -1.90 -23.32 30.01
N LEU A 305 -1.76 -22.24 29.22
CA LEU A 305 -2.84 -21.67 28.42
C LEU A 305 -3.27 -22.60 27.29
N THR A 306 -4.55 -22.55 26.96
CA THR A 306 -5.17 -23.26 25.84
C THR A 306 -5.49 -22.30 24.70
N LEU A 307 -5.84 -22.85 23.52
CA LEU A 307 -6.34 -22.04 22.41
C LEU A 307 -7.60 -21.25 22.81
N GLU A 308 -8.49 -21.86 23.58
CA GLU A 308 -9.75 -21.22 24.00
C GLU A 308 -9.48 -20.02 24.91
N ASP A 309 -8.46 -20.10 25.76
CA ASP A 309 -8.01 -18.96 26.58
C ASP A 309 -7.56 -17.80 25.66
N ILE A 310 -6.75 -18.09 24.64
CA ILE A 310 -6.26 -17.07 23.68
C ILE A 310 -7.41 -16.48 22.86
N ARG A 311 -8.37 -17.29 22.40
CA ARG A 311 -9.55 -16.82 21.65
C ARG A 311 -10.42 -15.90 22.50
N THR A 312 -10.64 -16.27 23.76
CA THR A 312 -11.38 -15.48 24.73
C THR A 312 -10.70 -14.13 24.95
N VAL A 313 -9.41 -14.13 25.27
CA VAL A 313 -8.63 -12.89 25.46
C VAL A 313 -8.66 -12.03 24.19
N ASN A 314 -8.42 -12.62 23.02
CA ASN A 314 -8.40 -11.86 21.76
C ASN A 314 -9.75 -11.18 21.48
N THR A 315 -10.85 -11.88 21.75
CA THR A 315 -12.20 -11.34 21.60
C THR A 315 -12.47 -10.21 22.60
N LEU A 316 -12.03 -10.36 23.85
CA LEU A 316 -12.16 -9.33 24.88
C LEU A 316 -11.33 -8.08 24.55
N LEU A 317 -10.08 -8.26 24.11
CA LEU A 317 -9.21 -7.16 23.69
C LEU A 317 -9.82 -6.38 22.52
N LEU A 318 -10.30 -7.07 21.48
CA LEU A 318 -10.98 -6.43 20.35
C LEU A 318 -12.23 -5.65 20.76
N ARG A 319 -12.97 -6.12 21.78
CA ARG A 319 -14.18 -5.45 22.29
C ARG A 319 -13.89 -4.32 23.28
N SER A 320 -12.69 -4.31 23.87
CA SER A 320 -12.32 -3.33 24.88
C SER A 320 -12.03 -1.93 24.32
N GLY A 321 -11.78 -1.83 23.01
CA GLY A 321 -11.37 -0.57 22.38
C GLY A 321 -9.92 -0.18 22.62
N MET A 322 -9.11 -1.06 23.24
CA MET A 322 -7.67 -0.87 23.39
C MET A 322 -6.98 -0.65 22.05
N ASP A 323 -5.92 0.15 22.08
CA ASP A 323 -5.08 0.32 20.90
C ASP A 323 -4.26 -0.95 20.60
N ILE A 324 -3.81 -1.08 19.35
CA ILE A 324 -3.07 -2.27 18.91
C ILE A 324 -1.73 -2.44 19.66
N THR A 325 -1.15 -1.36 20.16
CA THR A 325 0.12 -1.39 20.90
C THR A 325 -0.08 -2.07 22.26
N GLN A 326 -1.13 -1.68 22.98
CA GLN A 326 -1.57 -2.23 24.26
C GLN A 326 -1.95 -3.71 24.11
N MET A 327 -2.75 -4.02 23.08
CA MET A 327 -3.13 -5.40 22.79
C MET A 327 -1.90 -6.29 22.53
N ASN A 328 -0.91 -5.77 21.80
CA ASN A 328 0.30 -6.51 21.49
C ASN A 328 1.19 -6.72 22.72
N VAL A 329 1.27 -5.77 23.66
CA VAL A 329 1.96 -5.97 24.95
C VAL A 329 1.40 -7.19 25.67
N ILE A 330 0.07 -7.29 25.79
CA ILE A 330 -0.57 -8.44 26.42
C ILE A 330 -0.30 -9.72 25.63
N ARG A 331 -0.53 -9.72 24.30
CA ARG A 331 -0.32 -10.89 23.44
C ARG A 331 1.11 -11.43 23.49
N LYS A 332 2.13 -10.56 23.56
CA LYS A 332 3.54 -10.96 23.68
C LYS A 332 3.77 -11.80 24.95
N LYS A 333 3.13 -11.45 26.07
CA LYS A 333 3.27 -12.20 27.34
C LYS A 333 2.53 -13.53 27.34
N LEU A 334 1.37 -13.60 26.69
CA LEU A 334 0.59 -14.84 26.60
C LEU A 334 1.20 -15.86 25.63
N GLU A 335 1.97 -15.41 24.63
CA GLU A 335 2.55 -16.26 23.57
C GLU A 335 4.05 -16.00 23.37
N HIS A 336 4.80 -15.76 24.46
CA HIS A 336 6.21 -15.36 24.48
C HIS A 336 7.18 -16.34 23.76
N THR A 337 6.73 -17.58 23.52
CA THR A 337 7.52 -18.59 22.80
C THR A 337 7.79 -18.17 21.35
N VAL A 338 6.84 -17.51 20.69
CA VAL A 338 6.98 -17.08 19.28
C VAL A 338 6.96 -15.57 19.11
N LYS A 339 6.25 -14.84 19.98
CA LYS A 339 6.14 -13.39 19.94
C LYS A 339 7.27 -12.72 20.74
N GLY A 340 7.46 -11.40 20.55
CA GLY A 340 8.46 -10.61 21.28
C GLY A 340 9.88 -11.17 21.17
N GLY A 341 10.33 -11.49 19.96
CA GLY A 341 11.66 -12.05 19.69
C GLY A 341 11.76 -13.57 19.77
N GLY A 342 10.64 -14.27 19.95
CA GLY A 342 10.62 -15.72 20.13
C GLY A 342 11.22 -16.50 18.95
N ILE A 343 10.96 -16.08 17.71
CA ILE A 343 11.55 -16.72 16.52
C ILE A 343 13.06 -16.52 16.46
N THR A 344 13.56 -15.32 16.79
CA THR A 344 15.02 -15.07 16.86
C THR A 344 15.67 -15.95 17.94
N ARG A 345 15.07 -16.05 19.12
CA ARG A 345 15.56 -16.92 20.21
C ARG A 345 15.57 -18.40 19.83
N ILE A 346 14.55 -18.86 19.11
CA ILE A 346 14.46 -20.26 18.66
C ILE A 346 15.46 -20.56 17.54
N SER A 347 15.76 -19.59 16.69
CA SER A 347 16.64 -19.76 15.53
C SER A 347 18.13 -19.69 15.89
N HIS A 348 18.49 -19.06 17.02
CA HIS A 348 19.87 -18.96 17.49
C HIS A 348 20.51 -20.36 17.66
N PRO A 349 21.75 -20.58 17.20
CA PRO A 349 22.76 -19.59 16.74
C PRO A 349 22.72 -19.24 15.24
N SER A 350 21.68 -19.65 14.50
CA SER A 350 21.57 -19.42 13.05
C SER A 350 21.46 -17.93 12.70
N THR A 351 21.99 -17.52 11.55
CA THR A 351 21.75 -16.18 11.01
C THR A 351 20.29 -16.06 10.58
N THR A 352 19.58 -15.06 11.10
CA THR A 352 18.15 -14.82 10.81
C THR A 352 17.98 -13.51 10.04
N ILE A 353 17.29 -13.58 8.91
CA ILE A 353 16.94 -12.42 8.08
C ILE A 353 15.44 -12.36 7.96
N ALA A 354 14.84 -11.38 8.62
CA ALA A 354 13.42 -11.12 8.51
C ALA A 354 13.14 -10.16 7.36
N LEU A 355 12.31 -10.58 6.41
CA LEU A 355 11.80 -9.74 5.33
C LEU A 355 10.33 -9.44 5.60
N VAL A 356 10.01 -8.16 5.74
CA VAL A 356 8.72 -7.72 6.29
C VAL A 356 7.96 -6.89 5.26
N LEU A 357 6.73 -7.32 4.97
CA LEU A 357 5.71 -6.57 4.23
C LEU A 357 4.72 -5.99 5.25
N SER A 358 4.87 -4.70 5.55
CA SER A 358 4.16 -4.03 6.65
C SER A 358 2.78 -3.52 6.22
N ASP A 359 1.74 -3.95 6.95
CA ASP A 359 0.38 -3.42 6.88
C ASP A 359 0.08 -2.42 8.01
N VAL A 360 1.10 -1.96 8.74
CA VAL A 360 0.95 -1.05 9.88
C VAL A 360 1.62 0.29 9.56
N LEU A 361 0.87 1.40 9.69
CA LEU A 361 1.41 2.74 9.49
C LEU A 361 2.57 3.05 10.43
N GLY A 362 3.59 3.73 9.92
CA GLY A 362 4.83 4.07 10.63
C GLY A 362 5.82 2.90 10.80
N ASP A 363 5.45 1.70 10.35
CA ASP A 363 6.28 0.49 10.34
C ASP A 363 7.00 0.12 11.66
N PRO A 364 6.36 0.23 12.84
CA PRO A 364 6.97 -0.19 14.10
C PRO A 364 7.19 -1.71 14.13
N LEU A 365 8.45 -2.13 13.97
CA LEU A 365 8.84 -3.53 13.81
C LEU A 365 8.42 -4.43 14.98
N ASP A 366 8.32 -3.88 16.18
CA ASP A 366 7.93 -4.60 17.40
C ASP A 366 6.41 -4.83 17.49
N LEU A 367 5.62 -4.09 16.71
CA LEU A 367 4.17 -4.28 16.58
C LEU A 367 3.81 -5.22 15.43
N ILE A 368 4.57 -5.21 14.33
CA ILE A 368 4.31 -6.08 13.17
C ILE A 368 4.41 -7.55 13.60
N ALA A 369 3.30 -8.28 13.43
CA ALA A 369 3.14 -9.66 13.90
C ALA A 369 3.48 -9.88 15.40
N SER A 370 3.41 -8.82 16.21
CA SER A 370 3.86 -8.81 17.62
C SER A 370 5.37 -9.06 17.80
N GLY A 371 6.17 -8.60 16.85
CA GLY A 371 7.64 -8.54 16.91
C GLY A 371 8.34 -9.88 17.08
N PRO A 372 8.03 -10.94 16.32
CA PRO A 372 8.56 -12.29 16.55
C PRO A 372 10.08 -12.40 16.32
N THR A 373 10.66 -11.50 15.52
CA THR A 373 12.09 -11.45 15.22
C THR A 373 12.83 -10.26 15.88
N VAL A 374 12.09 -9.40 16.59
CA VAL A 374 12.62 -8.20 17.22
C VAL A 374 13.06 -8.53 18.65
N VAL A 375 14.33 -8.25 18.95
CA VAL A 375 14.94 -8.47 20.27
C VAL A 375 15.69 -7.17 20.64
N PRO A 376 15.68 -6.77 21.93
CA PRO A 376 14.86 -7.31 23.01
C PRO A 376 13.37 -6.91 22.91
N ASP A 377 12.49 -7.68 23.56
CA ASP A 377 11.12 -7.23 23.82
C ASP A 377 11.17 -6.21 24.96
N THR A 378 10.87 -4.95 24.66
CA THR A 378 10.93 -3.85 25.63
C THR A 378 9.74 -3.80 26.58
N SER A 379 8.67 -4.53 26.29
CA SER A 379 7.50 -4.62 27.17
C SER A 379 7.75 -5.54 28.35
N THR A 380 7.10 -5.31 29.48
CA THR A 380 7.20 -6.11 30.71
C THR A 380 5.85 -6.74 31.10
N TYR A 381 5.87 -7.71 32.01
CA TYR A 381 4.64 -8.22 32.62
C TYR A 381 3.94 -7.12 33.44
N GLN A 382 4.69 -6.18 34.02
CA GLN A 382 4.14 -4.99 34.68
C GLN A 382 3.32 -4.14 33.72
N ASP A 383 3.85 -3.82 32.53
CA ASP A 383 3.12 -3.04 31.53
C ASP A 383 1.80 -3.73 31.12
N ALA A 384 1.85 -5.04 30.89
CA ALA A 384 0.67 -5.83 30.53
C ALA A 384 -0.39 -5.82 31.65
N TRP A 385 0.05 -5.89 32.91
CA TRP A 385 -0.84 -5.83 34.06
C TRP A 385 -1.47 -4.44 34.22
N ASP A 386 -0.69 -3.39 34.08
CA ASP A 386 -1.15 -2.00 34.21
C ASP A 386 -2.20 -1.65 33.14
N ILE A 387 -2.01 -2.12 31.90
CA ILE A 387 -3.01 -1.97 30.83
C ILE A 387 -4.34 -2.62 31.21
N ILE A 388 -4.31 -3.84 31.76
CA ILE A 388 -5.52 -4.57 32.15
C ILE A 388 -6.24 -3.87 33.32
N MET A 389 -5.49 -3.38 34.31
CA MET A 389 -6.06 -2.65 35.46
C MET A 389 -6.65 -1.30 35.01
N ASN A 390 -5.96 -0.54 34.17
CA ASN A 390 -6.45 0.73 33.64
C ASN A 390 -7.76 0.55 32.86
N GLN A 391 -7.87 -0.53 32.07
CA GLN A 391 -9.11 -0.85 31.36
C GLN A 391 -10.26 -1.19 32.30
N GLN A 392 -9.97 -1.89 33.40
CA GLN A 392 -10.97 -2.19 34.42
C GLN A 392 -11.48 -0.90 35.07
N ASP A 393 -10.57 -0.01 35.47
CA ASP A 393 -10.93 1.26 36.12
C ASP A 393 -11.79 2.14 35.20
N GLN A 394 -11.51 2.17 33.90
CA GLN A 394 -12.33 2.88 32.91
C GLN A 394 -13.74 2.29 32.80
N GLN A 395 -13.87 0.97 32.73
CA GLN A 395 -15.19 0.31 32.68
C GLN A 395 -16.01 0.51 33.95
N ASP A 396 -15.36 0.53 35.11
CA ASP A 396 -16.03 0.74 36.40
C ASP A 396 -16.52 2.19 36.55
N GLN A 397 -15.82 3.18 35.97
CA GLN A 397 -16.25 4.58 35.93
C GLN A 397 -17.43 4.82 34.97
N ASP A 398 -17.43 4.19 33.80
CA ASP A 398 -18.52 4.32 32.81
C ASP A 398 -19.82 3.62 33.27
N GLN A 399 -19.71 2.61 34.14
CA GLN A 399 -20.85 1.81 34.63
C GLN A 399 -21.70 2.50 35.73
N HIS A 400 -21.43 3.75 36.11
CA HIS A 400 -22.25 4.51 37.08
C HIS A 400 -23.71 4.78 36.64
N GLN A 401 -24.17 4.31 35.47
CA GLN A 401 -25.55 4.50 35.01
C GLN A 401 -26.42 3.23 34.90
N GLN A 402 -25.88 1.99 34.96
CA GLN A 402 -26.65 0.74 35.11
C GLN A 402 -25.72 -0.43 35.55
N PRO A 403 -26.07 -1.24 36.56
CA PRO A 403 -25.24 -2.36 37.00
C PRO A 403 -25.48 -3.60 36.14
N SER A 404 -24.63 -3.87 35.17
CA SER A 404 -24.59 -5.15 34.45
C SER A 404 -23.20 -5.79 34.51
N SER A 405 -23.08 -6.74 35.44
CA SER A 405 -22.35 -8.02 35.40
C SER A 405 -20.95 -8.08 34.76
N SER A 406 -19.93 -8.25 35.62
CA SER A 406 -18.51 -8.66 35.40
C SER A 406 -17.52 -7.58 34.93
N SER A 407 -16.57 -7.21 35.81
CA SER A 407 -15.43 -6.33 35.48
C SER A 407 -14.51 -7.00 34.44
N PHE A 408 -13.75 -6.20 33.67
CA PHE A 408 -12.85 -6.71 32.63
C PHE A 408 -11.95 -7.87 33.10
N LEU A 409 -11.35 -7.74 34.29
CA LEU A 409 -10.49 -8.77 34.87
C LEU A 409 -11.23 -10.07 35.19
N SER A 410 -12.50 -9.98 35.60
CA SER A 410 -13.34 -11.16 35.88
C SER A 410 -13.82 -11.90 34.63
N GLN A 411 -13.75 -11.26 33.46
CA GLN A 411 -14.03 -11.90 32.17
C GLN A 411 -12.81 -12.64 31.62
N LEU A 412 -11.59 -12.31 32.08
CA LEU A 412 -10.38 -12.98 31.65
C LEU A 412 -10.31 -14.42 32.20
N PRO A 413 -9.80 -15.39 31.41
CA PRO A 413 -9.64 -16.76 31.89
C PRO A 413 -8.70 -16.82 33.13
N PRO A 414 -9.01 -17.63 34.16
CA PRO A 414 -8.20 -17.68 35.38
C PRO A 414 -6.73 -18.04 35.14
N ARG A 415 -6.46 -18.90 34.13
CA ARG A 415 -5.10 -19.29 33.76
C ARG A 415 -4.28 -18.13 33.20
N VAL A 416 -4.93 -17.21 32.48
CA VAL A 416 -4.31 -15.99 31.94
C VAL A 416 -3.90 -15.07 33.08
N VAL A 417 -4.82 -14.82 34.02
CA VAL A 417 -4.56 -13.99 35.20
C VAL A 417 -3.42 -14.57 36.03
N GLN A 418 -3.41 -15.89 36.24
CA GLN A 418 -2.33 -16.55 36.99
C GLN A 418 -0.98 -16.42 36.27
N LEU A 419 -0.92 -16.66 34.96
CA LEU A 419 0.32 -16.54 34.19
C LEU A 419 0.90 -15.12 34.25
N LEU A 420 0.05 -14.09 34.20
CA LEU A 420 0.51 -12.70 34.32
C LEU A 420 1.05 -12.42 35.72
N LYS A 421 0.39 -12.89 36.78
CA LYS A 421 0.88 -12.76 38.17
C LYS A 421 2.21 -13.48 38.38
N ASP A 422 2.33 -14.70 37.89
CA ASP A 422 3.57 -15.48 37.97
C ASP A 422 4.72 -14.74 37.25
N GLY A 423 4.43 -14.13 36.10
CA GLY A 423 5.39 -13.30 35.36
C GLY A 423 5.84 -12.05 36.12
N LEU A 424 4.92 -11.36 36.80
CA LEU A 424 5.23 -10.21 37.66
C LEU A 424 6.18 -10.60 38.80
N GLU A 425 5.91 -11.72 39.47
CA GLU A 425 6.76 -12.21 40.55
C GLU A 425 8.17 -12.55 40.05
N GLN A 426 8.28 -13.17 38.87
CA GLN A 426 9.57 -13.50 38.25
C GLN A 426 10.37 -12.25 37.88
N GLU A 427 9.73 -11.23 37.29
CA GLU A 427 10.40 -9.98 36.95
C GLU A 427 10.93 -9.26 38.20
N GLN A 428 10.15 -9.23 39.28
CA GLN A 428 10.58 -8.64 40.55
C GLN A 428 11.79 -9.37 41.14
N GLN A 429 11.81 -10.71 41.07
CA GLN A 429 12.94 -11.52 41.53
C GLN A 429 14.20 -11.30 40.70
N GLN A 430 14.07 -11.11 39.38
CA GLN A 430 15.19 -10.82 38.48
C GLN A 430 15.76 -9.43 38.71
N GLN A 431 14.92 -8.42 38.93
CA GLN A 431 15.36 -7.04 39.24
C GLN A 431 16.16 -6.96 40.55
N GLN A 432 15.86 -7.83 41.52
CA GLN A 432 16.60 -7.92 42.78
C GLN A 432 17.97 -8.63 42.62
N GLN A 433 18.18 -9.39 41.55
CA GLN A 433 19.40 -10.17 41.30
C GLN A 433 20.27 -9.49 40.24
N GLN A 434 21.00 -8.45 40.65
CA GLN A 434 21.78 -7.55 39.77
C GLN A 434 22.80 -8.25 38.85
N GLN A 435 23.32 -9.43 39.22
CA GLN A 435 24.27 -10.22 38.41
C GLN A 435 23.61 -10.96 37.22
N GLN A 436 22.29 -11.20 37.24
CA GLN A 436 21.59 -11.85 36.13
C GLN A 436 21.35 -10.88 34.96
N LYS A 437 21.29 -9.58 35.25
CA LYS A 437 21.01 -8.54 34.26
C LYS A 437 22.14 -8.38 33.24
N GLU A 438 23.40 -8.40 33.70
CA GLU A 438 24.58 -8.31 32.81
C GLU A 438 24.67 -9.51 31.85
N LYS A 439 24.39 -10.73 32.32
CA LYS A 439 24.41 -11.94 31.49
C LYS A 439 23.27 -11.99 30.47
N GLN A 440 22.10 -11.44 30.83
CA GLN A 440 20.96 -11.35 29.93
C GLN A 440 21.20 -10.32 28.82
N GLU A 441 21.75 -9.15 29.16
CA GLU A 441 22.14 -8.11 28.19
C GLU A 441 23.17 -8.64 27.17
N GLU A 442 24.18 -9.40 27.62
CA GLU A 442 25.16 -10.05 26.70
C GLU A 442 24.50 -11.05 25.73
N THR A 443 23.52 -11.81 26.22
CA THR A 443 22.80 -12.81 25.40
C THR A 443 21.87 -12.13 24.39
N GLU A 444 21.19 -11.05 24.79
CA GLU A 444 20.33 -10.26 23.91
C GLU A 444 21.12 -9.53 22.82
N ASP A 445 22.29 -9.01 23.16
CA ASP A 445 23.24 -8.45 22.19
C ASP A 445 23.70 -9.51 21.17
N GLU A 446 23.90 -10.76 21.59
CA GLU A 446 24.25 -11.85 20.70
C GLU A 446 23.11 -12.17 19.71
N TYR A 447 21.87 -12.23 20.19
CA TYR A 447 20.69 -12.40 19.33
C TYR A 447 20.57 -11.25 18.31
N CYS A 448 20.80 -10.01 18.75
CA CYS A 448 20.76 -8.83 17.88
C CYS A 448 21.85 -8.82 16.80
N ARG A 449 22.99 -9.46 17.03
CA ARG A 449 24.06 -9.57 16.03
C ARG A 449 23.74 -10.59 14.93
N HIS A 450 23.01 -11.65 15.26
CA HIS A 450 22.65 -12.71 14.33
C HIS A 450 21.28 -12.52 13.65
N SER A 451 20.55 -11.46 14.01
CA SER A 451 19.25 -11.14 13.41
C SER A 451 19.28 -9.81 12.69
N SER A 452 18.66 -9.74 11.51
CA SER A 452 18.42 -8.50 10.78
C SER A 452 17.00 -8.47 10.26
N THR A 453 16.30 -7.35 10.46
CA THR A 453 14.94 -7.14 9.95
C THR A 453 14.96 -6.07 8.88
N ILE A 454 14.36 -6.36 7.74
CA ILE A 454 14.37 -5.52 6.54
C ILE A 454 12.92 -5.36 6.07
N LEU A 455 12.48 -4.11 5.93
CA LEU A 455 11.19 -3.80 5.31
C LEU A 455 11.34 -3.92 3.79
N VAL A 456 10.63 -4.87 3.19
CA VAL A 456 10.64 -5.08 1.73
C VAL A 456 9.45 -4.41 1.05
N GLY A 457 8.40 -4.09 1.80
CA GLY A 457 7.26 -3.31 1.32
C GLY A 457 6.51 -2.66 2.48
N ASN A 458 6.09 -1.42 2.26
CA ASN A 458 5.30 -0.60 3.18
C ASN A 458 4.59 0.51 2.39
N ASN A 459 3.79 1.32 3.09
CA ASN A 459 3.05 2.41 2.46
C ASN A 459 4.00 3.45 1.82
N ALA A 460 5.13 3.74 2.47
CA ALA A 460 6.11 4.70 1.97
C ALA A 460 6.71 4.30 0.62
N LEU A 461 7.05 3.03 0.42
CA LEU A 461 7.55 2.52 -0.85
C LEU A 461 6.49 2.61 -1.96
N ALA A 462 5.22 2.37 -1.63
CA ALA A 462 4.12 2.54 -2.57
C ALA A 462 3.96 4.02 -2.98
N VAL A 463 3.97 4.96 -2.02
CA VAL A 463 3.92 6.41 -2.28
C VAL A 463 5.11 6.89 -3.11
N GLN A 464 6.32 6.38 -2.86
CA GLN A 464 7.50 6.69 -3.66
C GLN A 464 7.40 6.15 -5.10
N ALA A 465 6.82 4.96 -5.29
CA ALA A 465 6.56 4.41 -6.61
C ALA A 465 5.51 5.24 -7.37
N ALA A 466 4.44 5.65 -6.68
CA ALA A 466 3.44 6.58 -7.21
C ALA A 466 4.09 7.90 -7.66
N ALA A 467 4.96 8.49 -6.84
CA ALA A 467 5.66 9.74 -7.16
C ALA A 467 6.55 9.61 -8.39
N ARG A 468 7.32 8.52 -8.49
CA ARG A 468 8.13 8.21 -9.68
C ARG A 468 7.27 8.07 -10.93
N LYS A 469 6.13 7.37 -10.83
CA LYS A 469 5.20 7.20 -11.96
C LYS A 469 4.55 8.52 -12.37
N ALA A 470 4.17 9.36 -11.42
CA ALA A 470 3.62 10.69 -11.69
C ALA A 470 4.63 11.58 -12.44
N GLN A 471 5.90 11.54 -12.02
CA GLN A 471 6.99 12.24 -12.71
C GLN A 471 7.20 11.74 -14.14
N GLN A 472 7.15 10.42 -14.37
CA GLN A 472 7.24 9.83 -15.71
C GLN A 472 6.07 10.27 -16.61
N LEU A 473 4.90 10.54 -16.04
CA LEU A 473 3.71 11.04 -16.74
C LEU A 473 3.67 12.58 -16.85
N GLY A 474 4.76 13.27 -16.48
CA GLY A 474 4.91 14.72 -16.66
C GLY A 474 4.34 15.59 -15.54
N TYR A 475 3.94 15.00 -14.40
CA TYR A 475 3.47 15.76 -13.22
C TYR A 475 4.64 16.05 -12.28
N HIS A 476 4.61 17.21 -11.61
CA HIS A 476 5.47 17.47 -10.46
C HIS A 476 4.89 16.82 -9.20
N PRO A 477 5.50 15.77 -8.63
CA PRO A 477 4.95 15.09 -7.46
C PRO A 477 5.20 15.89 -6.17
N ILE A 478 4.17 16.01 -5.33
CA ILE A 478 4.25 16.51 -3.96
C ILE A 478 3.74 15.40 -3.04
N ILE A 479 4.64 14.86 -2.21
CA ILE A 479 4.28 13.85 -1.20
C ILE A 479 3.77 14.57 0.05
N LEU A 480 2.50 14.34 0.42
CA LEU A 480 1.89 14.94 1.61
C LEU A 480 2.22 14.17 2.90
N GLY A 481 2.48 12.87 2.78
CA GLY A 481 2.80 11.98 3.90
C GLY A 481 2.45 10.52 3.59
N THR A 482 2.88 9.62 4.47
CA THR A 482 2.68 8.15 4.36
C THR A 482 1.89 7.57 5.53
N GLU A 483 1.44 8.44 6.45
CA GLU A 483 0.72 8.10 7.67
C GLU A 483 -0.54 8.97 7.83
N MET A 484 -1.15 9.37 6.70
CA MET A 484 -2.37 10.17 6.73
C MET A 484 -3.49 9.42 7.42
N GLN A 485 -4.01 10.01 8.50
CA GLN A 485 -5.10 9.44 9.30
C GLN A 485 -6.20 10.48 9.50
N GLY A 486 -7.39 10.00 9.84
CA GLY A 486 -8.55 10.83 10.15
C GLY A 486 -9.81 10.38 9.41
N GLU A 487 -10.90 11.08 9.69
CA GLU A 487 -12.20 10.81 9.09
C GLU A 487 -12.18 11.10 7.58
N ALA A 488 -12.48 10.08 6.76
CA ALA A 488 -12.32 10.07 5.31
C ALA A 488 -12.94 11.30 4.61
N LYS A 489 -14.18 11.65 4.97
CA LYS A 489 -14.89 12.81 4.40
C LYS A 489 -14.25 14.15 4.76
N GLU A 490 -13.55 14.26 5.89
CA GLU A 490 -12.87 15.49 6.31
C GLU A 490 -11.50 15.61 5.63
N VAL A 491 -10.75 14.50 5.53
CA VAL A 491 -9.49 14.44 4.77
C VAL A 491 -9.72 14.86 3.31
N ALA A 492 -10.82 14.41 2.70
CA ALA A 492 -11.21 14.83 1.35
C ALA A 492 -11.33 16.36 1.20
N LYS A 493 -11.88 17.05 2.21
CA LYS A 493 -11.99 18.53 2.19
C LYS A 493 -10.63 19.19 2.15
N VAL A 494 -9.67 18.67 2.93
CA VAL A 494 -8.30 19.18 2.96
C VAL A 494 -7.65 19.02 1.57
N TYR A 495 -7.76 17.85 0.95
CA TYR A 495 -7.19 17.61 -0.38
C TYR A 495 -7.79 18.52 -1.45
N VAL A 496 -9.11 18.70 -1.48
CA VAL A 496 -9.78 19.58 -2.45
C VAL A 496 -9.39 21.05 -2.23
N GLN A 497 -9.30 21.52 -0.98
CA GLN A 497 -8.84 22.90 -0.71
C GLN A 497 -7.38 23.13 -1.11
N LEU A 498 -6.50 22.16 -0.84
CA LEU A 498 -5.11 22.24 -1.26
C LEU A 498 -4.99 22.27 -2.79
N ALA A 499 -5.75 21.42 -3.48
CA ALA A 499 -5.78 21.38 -4.94
C ALA A 499 -6.28 22.70 -5.53
N LYS A 500 -7.36 23.28 -4.98
CA LYS A 500 -7.86 24.60 -5.35
C LYS A 500 -6.80 25.69 -5.18
N HIS A 501 -6.11 25.71 -4.04
CA HIS A 501 -5.10 26.72 -3.73
C HIS A 501 -3.88 26.61 -4.66
N LEU A 502 -3.44 25.40 -4.98
CA LEU A 502 -2.34 25.17 -5.92
C LEU A 502 -2.74 25.58 -7.34
N GLN A 503 -3.94 25.18 -7.78
CA GLN A 503 -4.44 25.54 -9.10
C GLN A 503 -4.54 27.07 -9.25
N SER A 504 -5.07 27.80 -8.25
CA SER A 504 -5.20 29.25 -8.32
C SER A 504 -3.84 29.97 -8.28
N THR A 505 -2.96 29.58 -7.36
CA THR A 505 -1.66 30.23 -7.16
C THR A 505 -0.71 30.01 -8.35
N LEU A 506 -0.63 28.78 -8.84
CA LEU A 506 0.30 28.43 -9.91
C LEU A 506 -0.18 28.87 -11.30
N SER A 507 -1.49 28.97 -11.52
CA SER A 507 -2.03 29.57 -12.76
C SER A 507 -1.72 31.07 -12.85
N ASN A 508 -1.76 31.78 -11.71
CA ASN A 508 -1.43 33.21 -11.66
C ASN A 508 0.06 33.49 -11.89
N ASN A 509 0.95 32.64 -11.39
CA ASN A 509 2.40 32.79 -11.59
C ASN A 509 2.80 32.64 -13.08
N ASN A 510 2.18 31.72 -13.82
CA ASN A 510 2.42 31.57 -15.25
C ASN A 510 1.99 32.82 -16.05
N ASN A 511 0.91 33.49 -15.65
CA ASN A 511 0.45 34.71 -16.31
C ASN A 511 1.37 35.92 -16.03
N ASN A 512 1.93 36.01 -14.82
CA ASN A 512 2.83 37.11 -14.46
C ASN A 512 4.22 36.98 -15.11
N ASN A 513 4.75 35.76 -15.27
CA ASN A 513 6.04 35.55 -15.94
C ASN A 513 6.00 35.87 -17.46
N ASN A 514 4.83 35.80 -18.09
CA ASN A 514 4.66 36.17 -19.50
C ASN A 514 4.45 37.68 -19.72
N ASN A 515 4.21 38.47 -18.66
CA ASN A 515 3.95 39.91 -18.75
C ASN A 515 5.11 40.80 -18.24
N ASN A 516 6.20 40.21 -17.73
CA ASN A 516 7.38 40.99 -17.35
C ASN A 516 8.24 41.32 -18.58
N THR A 517 7.83 42.36 -19.29
CA THR A 517 8.80 43.27 -19.90
C THR A 517 9.63 43.84 -18.76
N ILE A 518 10.95 43.69 -18.84
CA ILE A 518 11.93 44.11 -17.83
C ILE A 518 11.72 45.60 -17.51
N ASP A 519 11.10 45.91 -16.37
CA ASP A 519 11.11 47.24 -15.77
C ASP A 519 11.95 47.17 -14.49
N THR A 520 13.25 47.44 -14.63
CA THR A 520 14.30 47.33 -13.61
C THR A 520 14.26 48.43 -12.53
N ASN A 521 13.11 48.99 -12.19
CA ASN A 521 13.05 50.09 -11.21
C ASN A 521 11.79 50.01 -10.34
N ASN A 522 11.77 49.09 -9.37
CA ASN A 522 11.21 49.36 -8.05
C ASN A 522 11.61 48.26 -7.06
N ASN A 523 12.78 48.43 -6.45
CA ASN A 523 13.08 47.81 -5.16
C ASN A 523 12.22 48.51 -4.11
N ASN A 524 11.09 47.93 -3.70
CA ASN A 524 10.44 48.08 -2.39
C ASN A 524 9.08 47.37 -2.37
N ASP A 525 9.08 46.03 -2.27
CA ASP A 525 8.03 45.24 -1.58
C ASP A 525 8.38 43.74 -1.59
N THR A 526 9.42 43.34 -0.86
CA THR A 526 9.85 41.93 -0.78
C THR A 526 9.41 41.22 0.50
N THR A 527 8.31 41.62 1.14
CA THR A 527 7.97 41.08 2.48
C THR A 527 6.66 40.30 2.62
N ASN A 528 5.88 40.03 1.57
CA ASN A 528 4.60 39.31 1.73
C ASN A 528 4.32 38.11 0.82
N HIS A 529 5.33 37.50 0.19
CA HIS A 529 5.15 36.18 -0.46
C HIS A 529 6.01 35.14 0.25
N HIS A 530 5.57 34.69 1.43
CA HIS A 530 5.99 33.39 1.95
C HIS A 530 5.36 32.32 1.05
N ASN A 531 5.93 32.14 -0.14
CA ASN A 531 5.62 31.02 -1.02
C ASN A 531 6.04 29.75 -0.28
N PHE A 532 5.07 28.96 0.17
CA PHE A 532 5.22 27.52 0.26
C PHE A 532 5.53 27.02 -1.16
N ALA A 533 6.79 27.11 -1.59
CA ALA A 533 7.23 26.72 -2.93
C ALA A 533 7.31 25.18 -2.99
N MET A 534 6.15 24.53 -2.97
CA MET A 534 6.02 23.07 -3.15
C MET A 534 6.12 22.66 -4.63
N ALA A 535 5.75 23.56 -5.55
CA ALA A 535 5.87 23.39 -7.00
C ALA A 535 6.02 24.76 -7.68
N SER A 536 6.74 24.83 -8.80
CA SER A 536 6.94 26.07 -9.58
C SER A 536 5.88 26.29 -10.66
N SER A 537 5.25 25.22 -11.14
CA SER A 537 4.26 25.27 -12.23
C SER A 537 3.34 24.04 -12.20
N LEU A 538 2.19 24.14 -12.88
CA LEU A 538 1.33 22.99 -13.20
C LEU A 538 1.90 22.22 -14.41
N PRO A 539 1.62 20.91 -14.55
CA PRO A 539 0.73 20.09 -13.72
C PRO A 539 1.39 19.47 -12.49
N VAL A 540 0.60 19.26 -11.44
CA VAL A 540 1.05 18.77 -10.12
C VAL A 540 0.30 17.50 -9.74
N ALA A 541 0.98 16.57 -9.07
CA ALA A 541 0.39 15.39 -8.47
C ALA A 541 0.58 15.43 -6.95
N LEU A 542 -0.49 15.61 -6.18
CA LEU A 542 -0.47 15.40 -4.74
C LEU A 542 -0.61 13.91 -4.45
N ILE A 543 0.32 13.36 -3.70
CA ILE A 543 0.36 11.93 -3.39
C ILE A 543 0.44 11.77 -1.89
N ALA A 544 -0.44 10.95 -1.36
CA ALA A 544 -0.48 10.63 0.06
C ALA A 544 -0.75 9.15 0.24
N GLY A 545 -0.20 8.59 1.30
CA GLY A 545 -0.62 7.30 1.79
C GLY A 545 -0.92 7.36 3.28
N GLY A 546 -1.60 6.35 3.78
CA GLY A 546 -2.12 6.34 5.14
C GLY A 546 -3.33 5.41 5.26
N GLU A 547 -4.14 5.64 6.27
CA GLU A 547 -5.31 4.83 6.55
C GLU A 547 -6.41 5.69 7.18
N THR A 548 -7.43 6.00 6.40
CA THR A 548 -8.55 6.83 6.88
C THR A 548 -9.62 5.97 7.56
N THR A 549 -10.49 6.61 8.34
CA THR A 549 -11.58 5.93 9.03
C THR A 549 -12.94 6.50 8.63
N VAL A 550 -13.97 5.68 8.80
CA VAL A 550 -15.38 6.07 8.66
C VAL A 550 -16.05 5.80 9.99
N THR A 551 -16.56 6.85 10.62
CA THR A 551 -17.31 6.72 11.87
C THR A 551 -18.77 6.36 11.55
N LEU A 552 -19.15 5.12 11.88
CA LEU A 552 -20.53 4.64 11.71
C LEU A 552 -21.39 5.03 12.92
N ASN A 553 -22.36 5.93 12.72
CA ASN A 553 -23.26 6.35 13.78
C ASN A 553 -24.43 5.36 13.93
N ASN A 554 -24.39 4.51 14.97
CA ASN A 554 -25.46 3.53 15.29
C ASN A 554 -26.77 4.12 15.84
N ASN A 555 -26.94 5.45 15.82
CA ASN A 555 -28.02 6.13 16.54
C ASN A 555 -29.42 6.04 15.90
N ASN A 556 -29.62 5.26 14.84
CA ASN A 556 -30.95 5.06 14.25
C ASN A 556 -31.73 3.87 14.85
N ASN A 557 -31.21 3.19 15.89
CA ASN A 557 -31.91 2.09 16.55
C ASN A 557 -32.82 2.50 17.74
N HIS A 558 -33.02 3.80 17.97
CA HIS A 558 -34.03 4.25 18.92
C HIS A 558 -35.09 5.15 18.29
N ASN A 559 -36.30 4.58 18.24
CA ASN A 559 -37.60 5.24 18.14
C ASN A 559 -38.21 5.46 16.74
N THR A 560 -38.44 4.36 16.01
CA THR A 560 -39.64 4.26 15.15
C THR A 560 -40.44 3.03 15.56
N ASN A 561 -41.37 3.22 16.50
CA ASN A 561 -42.54 2.35 16.63
C ASN A 561 -43.39 2.48 15.35
N ASN A 562 -43.00 1.76 14.30
CA ASN A 562 -43.88 1.47 13.17
C ASN A 562 -44.01 -0.05 13.10
N ASN A 563 -45.19 -0.53 13.52
CA ASN A 563 -45.63 -1.91 13.38
C ASN A 563 -45.87 -2.27 11.91
N ASN A 564 -44.80 -2.32 11.11
CA ASN A 564 -44.78 -2.99 9.81
C ASN A 564 -43.46 -3.75 9.70
N GLY A 565 -43.54 -5.08 9.67
CA GLY A 565 -42.42 -6.00 9.72
C GLY A 565 -41.51 -5.96 8.48
N THR A 566 -40.65 -4.94 8.41
CA THR A 566 -39.42 -4.94 7.60
C THR A 566 -38.31 -4.32 8.44
N SER A 567 -37.47 -5.21 8.96
CA SER A 567 -36.34 -5.03 9.87
C SER A 567 -35.17 -4.24 9.29
N ASN A 568 -34.46 -3.53 10.18
CA ASN A 568 -33.10 -2.97 10.05
C ASN A 568 -32.92 -1.78 9.10
N SER A 569 -32.67 -0.59 9.67
CA SER A 569 -31.95 0.48 8.97
C SER A 569 -30.54 -0.03 8.71
N SER A 570 -30.32 -0.71 7.57
CA SER A 570 -29.01 -1.23 7.20
C SER A 570 -28.08 -0.05 6.91
N ILE A 571 -26.94 -0.01 7.59
CA ILE A 571 -25.81 0.84 7.21
C ILE A 571 -25.53 0.61 5.71
N GLY A 572 -25.28 1.68 4.97
CA GLY A 572 -25.02 1.63 3.53
C GLY A 572 -23.79 0.81 3.17
N LYS A 573 -23.58 0.58 1.86
CA LYS A 573 -22.40 -0.09 1.36
C LYS A 573 -21.33 0.92 0.96
N GLY A 574 -20.12 0.73 1.43
CA GLY A 574 -18.97 1.54 1.06
C GLY A 574 -17.80 1.31 1.99
N GLY A 575 -16.71 2.01 1.69
CA GLY A 575 -15.51 2.04 2.51
C GLY A 575 -14.93 3.45 2.59
N ARG A 576 -13.79 3.54 3.27
CA ARG A 576 -13.10 4.79 3.56
C ARG A 576 -12.62 5.50 2.30
N ASN A 577 -12.10 4.76 1.32
CA ASN A 577 -11.60 5.34 0.07
C ASN A 577 -12.74 5.85 -0.80
N GLN A 578 -13.85 5.13 -0.86
CA GLN A 578 -15.07 5.52 -1.56
C GLN A 578 -15.74 6.73 -0.89
N GLU A 579 -15.77 6.81 0.45
CA GLU A 579 -16.28 7.99 1.14
C GLU A 579 -15.41 9.22 0.95
N LEU A 580 -14.08 9.06 0.98
CA LEU A 580 -13.13 10.13 0.67
C LEU A 580 -13.39 10.66 -0.74
N ALA A 581 -13.48 9.76 -1.73
CA ALA A 581 -13.77 10.11 -3.12
C ALA A 581 -15.15 10.77 -3.28
N LEU A 582 -16.20 10.28 -2.62
CA LEU A 582 -17.55 10.87 -2.71
C LEU A 582 -17.59 12.27 -2.10
N SER A 583 -16.95 12.46 -0.94
CA SER A 583 -16.81 13.78 -0.31
C SER A 583 -16.01 14.76 -1.19
N ALA A 584 -14.96 14.27 -1.86
CA ALA A 584 -14.19 15.06 -2.81
C ALA A 584 -15.03 15.47 -4.03
N ALA A 585 -15.77 14.52 -4.63
CA ALA A 585 -16.63 14.78 -5.78
C ALA A 585 -17.68 15.87 -5.48
N ILE A 586 -18.33 15.81 -4.31
CA ILE A 586 -19.30 16.81 -3.85
C ILE A 586 -18.67 18.20 -3.80
N GLN A 587 -17.44 18.31 -3.31
CA GLN A 587 -16.77 19.60 -3.17
C GLN A 587 -16.22 20.15 -4.48
N LEU A 588 -15.61 19.30 -5.32
CA LEU A 588 -15.15 19.68 -6.64
C LEU A 588 -16.29 20.26 -7.48
N GLU A 589 -17.45 19.61 -7.43
CA GLU A 589 -18.67 20.03 -8.11
C GLU A 589 -19.24 21.32 -7.50
N ALA A 590 -19.37 21.40 -6.17
CA ALA A 590 -19.88 22.59 -5.48
C ALA A 590 -19.02 23.85 -5.72
N MET A 591 -17.70 23.68 -5.90
CA MET A 591 -16.77 24.77 -6.16
C MET A 591 -16.47 24.98 -7.66
N SER A 592 -17.05 24.16 -8.54
CA SER A 592 -16.82 24.17 -9.99
C SER A 592 -15.34 24.09 -10.37
N LEU A 593 -14.58 23.24 -9.67
CA LEU A 593 -13.13 23.07 -9.87
C LEU A 593 -12.84 22.04 -10.96
N GLN A 594 -12.65 22.50 -12.19
CA GLN A 594 -12.32 21.65 -13.34
C GLN A 594 -10.84 21.27 -13.37
N ASN A 595 -10.50 20.22 -14.11
CA ASN A 595 -9.12 19.76 -14.34
C ASN A 595 -8.41 19.36 -13.03
N ILE A 596 -9.19 18.77 -12.12
CA ILE A 596 -8.72 18.13 -10.89
C ILE A 596 -9.32 16.73 -10.84
N VAL A 597 -8.46 15.73 -10.67
CA VAL A 597 -8.84 14.32 -10.54
C VAL A 597 -8.34 13.82 -9.19
N LEU A 598 -9.20 13.16 -8.42
CA LEU A 598 -8.82 12.51 -7.17
C LEU A 598 -9.12 11.02 -7.25
N ALA A 599 -8.13 10.18 -6.97
CA ALA A 599 -8.29 8.74 -6.80
C ALA A 599 -7.86 8.35 -5.38
N SER A 600 -8.69 7.58 -4.67
CA SER A 600 -8.36 6.98 -3.38
C SER A 600 -8.60 5.49 -3.47
N VAL A 601 -7.60 4.68 -3.11
CA VAL A 601 -7.60 3.22 -3.34
C VAL A 601 -6.89 2.48 -2.20
N GLY A 602 -7.53 1.43 -1.69
CA GLY A 602 -6.95 0.45 -0.78
C GLY A 602 -6.03 -0.51 -1.53
N THR A 603 -4.79 -0.67 -1.06
CA THR A 603 -3.78 -1.49 -1.76
C THR A 603 -4.08 -2.98 -1.76
N ASP A 604 -4.99 -3.46 -0.92
CA ASP A 604 -5.47 -4.85 -0.88
C ASP A 604 -6.56 -5.18 -1.88
N GLY A 605 -7.01 -4.16 -2.61
CA GLY A 605 -8.03 -4.30 -3.65
C GLY A 605 -9.46 -4.28 -3.14
N GLY A 606 -9.68 -4.04 -1.85
CA GLY A 606 -10.99 -3.90 -1.24
C GLY A 606 -11.14 -2.59 -0.48
N ASP A 607 -12.36 -2.05 -0.43
CA ASP A 607 -12.69 -0.88 0.37
C ASP A 607 -14.08 -1.03 0.98
N GLY A 608 -14.10 -1.46 2.25
CA GLY A 608 -15.32 -1.75 2.99
C GLY A 608 -15.86 -3.17 2.81
N PRO A 609 -16.81 -3.59 3.67
CA PRO A 609 -17.35 -4.94 3.64
C PRO A 609 -18.24 -5.17 2.41
N ASN A 610 -18.15 -6.37 1.82
CA ASN A 610 -18.98 -6.82 0.68
C ASN A 610 -18.95 -5.88 -0.54
N CYS A 611 -17.85 -5.15 -0.73
CA CYS A 611 -17.60 -4.31 -1.90
C CYS A 611 -16.54 -5.00 -2.77
N ASP A 612 -16.72 -4.99 -4.10
CA ASP A 612 -15.77 -5.55 -5.07
C ASP A 612 -14.82 -4.48 -5.65
N ALA A 613 -14.81 -3.29 -5.04
CA ALA A 613 -14.02 -2.15 -5.44
C ALA A 613 -12.98 -1.83 -4.37
N ALA A 614 -11.79 -1.46 -4.83
CA ALA A 614 -10.67 -1.02 -4.00
C ALA A 614 -10.80 0.45 -3.57
N GLY A 615 -11.73 1.19 -4.16
CA GLY A 615 -11.89 2.62 -3.95
C GLY A 615 -12.64 3.28 -5.08
N ALA A 616 -12.38 4.57 -5.29
CA ALA A 616 -12.99 5.33 -6.38
C ALA A 616 -12.08 6.45 -6.92
N VAL A 617 -12.32 6.82 -8.17
CA VAL A 617 -11.71 7.96 -8.86
C VAL A 617 -12.80 8.94 -9.32
N VAL A 618 -12.59 10.22 -9.05
CA VAL A 618 -13.60 11.26 -9.23
C VAL A 618 -13.01 12.54 -9.79
N THR A 619 -13.86 13.25 -10.54
CA THR A 619 -13.64 14.61 -11.06
C THR A 619 -14.83 15.51 -10.71
N SER A 620 -14.78 16.78 -11.10
CA SER A 620 -15.90 17.73 -10.94
C SER A 620 -17.17 17.33 -11.69
N THR A 621 -17.06 16.50 -12.72
CA THR A 621 -18.18 16.08 -13.57
C THR A 621 -18.85 14.78 -13.11
N THR A 622 -18.23 14.05 -12.17
CA THR A 622 -18.72 12.74 -11.66
C THR A 622 -20.19 12.75 -11.25
N ILE A 623 -20.61 13.74 -10.46
CA ILE A 623 -22.00 13.82 -9.95
C ILE A 623 -22.99 14.18 -11.07
N ASN A 624 -22.56 15.02 -12.02
CA ASN A 624 -23.41 15.48 -13.11
C ASN A 624 -23.63 14.41 -14.19
N ASN A 625 -22.71 13.47 -14.34
CA ASN A 625 -22.85 12.34 -15.28
C ASN A 625 -24.04 11.41 -14.94
N ASN A 626 -24.58 11.46 -13.72
CA ASN A 626 -25.78 10.73 -13.31
C ASN A 626 -27.10 11.23 -13.98
N ASN A 627 -27.06 12.35 -14.73
CA ASN A 627 -28.27 13.04 -15.19
C ASN A 627 -28.68 12.77 -16.65
N ASN A 628 -27.89 12.07 -17.45
CA ASN A 628 -28.11 12.04 -18.90
C ASN A 628 -29.34 11.24 -19.38
N ASN A 629 -30.07 10.55 -18.51
CA ASN A 629 -31.24 9.73 -18.90
C ASN A 629 -32.62 10.25 -18.45
N ASN A 630 -32.71 11.36 -17.70
CA ASN A 630 -34.00 11.89 -17.26
C ASN A 630 -34.29 13.27 -17.86
N ASN A 631 -35.18 13.32 -18.85
CA ASN A 631 -35.70 14.50 -19.59
C ASN A 631 -36.47 15.53 -18.73
N ASN A 632 -36.13 15.72 -17.45
CA ASN A 632 -36.75 16.71 -16.59
C ASN A 632 -35.73 17.78 -16.19
N ASN A 633 -35.97 19.03 -16.61
CA ASN A 633 -35.11 20.22 -16.42
C ASN A 633 -34.93 20.70 -14.95
N ASN A 634 -35.12 19.84 -13.94
CA ASN A 634 -34.97 20.14 -12.49
C ASN A 634 -33.95 19.22 -11.77
N THR A 635 -33.11 18.47 -12.49
CA THR A 635 -32.35 17.29 -12.01
C THR A 635 -30.93 17.54 -11.48
N SER A 636 -30.29 18.69 -11.75
CA SER A 636 -28.95 18.97 -11.16
C SER A 636 -28.99 19.11 -9.64
N SER A 637 -30.11 19.59 -9.09
CA SER A 637 -30.33 19.63 -7.64
C SER A 637 -30.59 18.24 -7.04
N SER A 638 -31.16 17.29 -7.79
CA SER A 638 -31.45 15.94 -7.27
C SER A 638 -30.21 15.07 -7.12
N SER A 639 -29.27 15.11 -8.06
CA SER A 639 -28.06 14.25 -8.02
C SER A 639 -27.08 14.69 -6.94
N LYS A 640 -26.96 16.00 -6.67
CA LYS A 640 -26.21 16.51 -5.50
C LYS A 640 -26.82 16.05 -4.19
N VAL A 641 -28.15 16.11 -4.08
CA VAL A 641 -28.88 15.65 -2.89
C VAL A 641 -28.69 14.15 -2.70
N GLN A 642 -28.72 13.35 -3.77
CA GLN A 642 -28.42 11.92 -3.72
C GLN A 642 -26.99 11.65 -3.24
N ALA A 643 -25.98 12.33 -3.78
CA ALA A 643 -24.59 12.18 -3.34
C ALA A 643 -24.41 12.51 -1.84
N GLN A 644 -25.00 13.63 -1.39
CA GLN A 644 -24.97 14.02 0.03
C GLN A 644 -25.75 13.06 0.94
N GLN A 645 -26.80 12.42 0.43
CA GLN A 645 -27.55 11.40 1.17
C GLN A 645 -26.78 10.08 1.22
N ALA A 646 -26.12 9.68 0.13
CA ALA A 646 -25.27 8.49 0.08
C ALA A 646 -24.12 8.62 1.08
N LEU A 647 -23.43 9.77 1.12
CA LEU A 647 -22.38 10.03 2.11
C LEU A 647 -22.91 9.99 3.55
N ARG A 648 -24.10 10.55 3.81
CA ARG A 648 -24.74 10.49 5.15
C ARG A 648 -25.17 9.08 5.56
N ARG A 649 -25.44 8.20 4.60
CA ARG A 649 -25.88 6.82 4.82
C ARG A 649 -24.73 5.80 4.75
N HIS A 650 -23.49 6.27 4.56
CA HIS A 650 -22.32 5.42 4.32
C HIS A 650 -22.51 4.47 3.11
N ASP A 651 -23.20 4.96 2.06
CA ASP A 651 -23.63 4.18 0.89
C ASP A 651 -22.91 4.62 -0.41
N ALA A 652 -21.62 4.95 -0.29
CA ALA A 652 -20.83 5.45 -1.42
C ALA A 652 -20.68 4.42 -2.55
N TYR A 653 -20.60 3.13 -2.23
CA TYR A 653 -20.47 2.06 -3.23
C TYR A 653 -21.66 2.05 -4.18
N THR A 654 -22.87 2.03 -3.63
CA THR A 654 -24.12 1.95 -4.41
C THR A 654 -24.24 3.14 -5.33
N PHE A 655 -23.95 4.34 -4.82
CA PHE A 655 -23.97 5.58 -5.61
C PHE A 655 -23.00 5.52 -6.81
N PHE A 656 -21.74 5.13 -6.60
CA PHE A 656 -20.79 5.05 -7.70
C PHE A 656 -21.08 3.89 -8.67
N ASN A 657 -21.61 2.78 -8.16
CA ASN A 657 -22.00 1.64 -8.99
C ASN A 657 -23.13 2.02 -9.96
N GLU A 658 -24.13 2.78 -9.51
CA GLU A 658 -25.20 3.30 -10.39
C GLU A 658 -24.64 4.17 -11.52
N ILE A 659 -23.69 5.07 -11.21
CA ILE A 659 -23.02 5.91 -12.23
C ILE A 659 -22.26 5.02 -13.23
N GLY A 660 -21.50 4.04 -12.73
CA GLY A 660 -20.75 3.12 -13.59
C GLY A 660 -21.63 2.33 -14.55
N GLN A 661 -22.78 1.83 -14.09
CA GLN A 661 -23.75 1.12 -14.94
C GLN A 661 -24.32 2.01 -16.04
N GLN A 662 -24.63 3.27 -15.73
CA GLN A 662 -25.11 4.22 -16.72
C GLN A 662 -24.06 4.55 -17.79
N LEU A 663 -22.80 4.75 -17.38
CA LEU A 663 -21.70 4.98 -18.32
C LEU A 663 -21.48 3.76 -19.25
N GLN A 664 -21.60 2.55 -18.72
CA GLN A 664 -21.47 1.32 -19.51
C GLN A 664 -22.59 1.19 -20.55
N LEU A 665 -23.84 1.50 -20.18
CA LEU A 665 -24.97 1.52 -21.12
C LEU A 665 -24.77 2.58 -22.22
N GLN A 666 -24.24 3.75 -21.87
CA GLN A 666 -23.93 4.79 -22.85
C GLN A 666 -22.86 4.33 -23.85
N GLN A 667 -21.81 3.64 -23.40
CA GLN A 667 -20.78 3.06 -24.29
C GLN A 667 -21.37 2.01 -25.23
N GLN A 668 -22.22 1.12 -24.72
CA GLN A 668 -22.87 0.08 -25.54
C GLN A 668 -23.78 0.69 -26.62
N ASN A 669 -24.57 1.71 -26.27
CA ASN A 669 -25.45 2.39 -27.23
C ASN A 669 -24.66 3.11 -28.32
N GLN A 670 -23.50 3.71 -27.99
CA GLN A 670 -22.63 4.35 -28.98
C GLN A 670 -21.99 3.32 -29.92
N GLN A 671 -21.55 2.17 -29.40
CA GLN A 671 -20.98 1.10 -30.23
C GLN A 671 -22.02 0.49 -31.17
N GLN A 672 -23.29 0.37 -30.75
CA GLN A 672 -24.38 -0.07 -31.63
C GLN A 672 -24.71 0.95 -32.72
N GLN A 673 -24.79 2.25 -32.38
CA GLN A 673 -25.06 3.30 -33.38
C GLN A 673 -23.96 3.36 -34.46
N GLN A 674 -22.69 3.14 -34.08
CA GLN A 674 -21.57 3.07 -35.04
C GLN A 674 -21.58 1.82 -35.93
N GLN A 675 -22.28 0.75 -35.51
CA GLN A 675 -22.44 -0.46 -36.34
C GLN A 675 -23.63 -0.36 -37.31
N ASP A 676 -24.65 0.42 -36.94
CA ASP A 676 -25.84 0.62 -37.78
C ASP A 676 -25.63 1.70 -38.87
N ASP A 677 -24.80 2.71 -38.61
CA ASP A 677 -24.44 3.75 -39.58
C ASP A 677 -23.21 3.36 -40.43
N ASN A 678 -23.45 2.63 -41.52
CA ASN A 678 -22.46 2.29 -42.58
C ASN A 678 -22.00 3.51 -43.42
N SER A 679 -21.87 4.70 -42.83
CA SER A 679 -21.44 5.92 -43.52
C SER A 679 -20.05 6.37 -43.05
N ASP A 680 -19.13 6.57 -44.00
CA ASP A 680 -17.80 7.18 -43.85
C ASP A 680 -17.87 8.65 -43.36
N HIS A 681 -18.39 8.85 -42.15
CA HIS A 681 -18.37 10.15 -41.48
C HIS A 681 -17.59 10.00 -40.18
N ASP A 682 -16.39 10.59 -40.17
CA ASP A 682 -15.57 10.87 -38.99
C ASP A 682 -16.33 11.82 -38.03
N GLU A 683 -17.38 11.33 -37.37
CA GLU A 683 -17.88 12.00 -36.17
C GLU A 683 -16.93 11.71 -35.00
N PRO A 684 -16.56 12.73 -34.20
CA PRO A 684 -15.71 12.51 -33.04
C PRO A 684 -16.45 11.62 -32.04
N THR A 685 -15.98 10.39 -31.88
CA THR A 685 -16.38 9.48 -30.80
C THR A 685 -16.40 10.24 -29.48
N MET A 686 -17.58 10.37 -28.85
CA MET A 686 -17.67 10.88 -27.49
C MET A 686 -16.84 9.98 -26.57
N ILE A 687 -15.79 10.53 -25.96
CA ILE A 687 -14.96 9.80 -25.00
C ILE A 687 -15.79 9.63 -23.73
N VAL A 688 -16.35 8.44 -23.51
CA VAL A 688 -17.04 8.12 -22.26
C VAL A 688 -15.98 7.96 -21.17
N PRO A 689 -16.07 8.69 -20.05
CA PRO A 689 -15.11 8.56 -18.96
C PRO A 689 -15.16 7.16 -18.34
N PRO A 690 -14.06 6.70 -17.73
CA PRO A 690 -14.06 5.42 -17.03
C PRO A 690 -15.04 5.44 -15.84
N PRO A 691 -15.54 4.27 -15.42
CA PRO A 691 -16.42 4.18 -14.26
C PRO A 691 -15.73 4.69 -13.00
N PRO A 692 -16.45 5.33 -12.06
CA PRO A 692 -15.84 5.91 -10.87
C PRO A 692 -15.26 4.87 -9.91
N LEU A 693 -15.88 3.69 -9.80
CA LEU A 693 -15.37 2.61 -8.96
C LEU A 693 -14.08 2.04 -9.54
N VAL A 694 -13.05 1.98 -8.70
CA VAL A 694 -11.77 1.37 -9.06
C VAL A 694 -11.79 -0.09 -8.63
N LYS A 695 -11.79 -1.00 -9.61
CA LYS A 695 -11.76 -2.45 -9.39
C LYS A 695 -10.39 -3.00 -9.80
N THR A 696 -9.57 -3.33 -8.82
CA THR A 696 -8.26 -3.96 -9.04
C THR A 696 -8.32 -5.48 -8.97
N GLY A 697 -9.36 -6.02 -8.33
CA GLY A 697 -9.34 -7.40 -7.83
C GLY A 697 -8.36 -7.57 -6.66
N PRO A 698 -8.22 -8.80 -6.11
CA PRO A 698 -7.25 -9.08 -5.05
C PRO A 698 -5.82 -8.84 -5.56
N THR A 699 -5.10 -7.95 -4.90
CA THR A 699 -3.74 -7.55 -5.32
C THR A 699 -2.64 -8.43 -4.73
N GLY A 700 -2.98 -9.23 -3.71
CA GLY A 700 -2.03 -10.05 -2.95
C GLY A 700 -1.15 -9.27 -1.96
N THR A 701 -1.35 -7.95 -1.80
CA THR A 701 -0.60 -7.10 -0.86
C THR A 701 -1.54 -6.28 0.01
N ASN A 702 -1.04 -5.72 1.12
CA ASN A 702 -1.76 -4.71 1.89
C ASN A 702 -0.73 -3.85 2.61
N VAL A 703 -0.62 -2.60 2.20
CA VAL A 703 0.22 -1.57 2.82
C VAL A 703 -0.59 -0.29 3.07
N ALA A 704 -1.86 -0.45 3.45
CA ALA A 704 -2.84 0.63 3.66
C ALA A 704 -3.31 1.33 2.36
N ASP A 705 -3.80 2.58 2.46
CA ASP A 705 -4.42 3.33 1.36
C ASP A 705 -3.42 4.22 0.62
N ILE A 706 -3.77 4.53 -0.64
CA ILE A 706 -3.07 5.49 -1.49
C ILE A 706 -4.09 6.47 -2.07
N CYS A 707 -3.81 7.76 -1.92
CA CYS A 707 -4.58 8.84 -2.52
C CYS A 707 -3.71 9.66 -3.47
N VAL A 708 -4.21 9.88 -4.69
CA VAL A 708 -3.57 10.67 -5.74
C VAL A 708 -4.53 11.77 -6.17
N THR A 709 -4.10 13.03 -6.10
CA THR A 709 -4.84 14.18 -6.64
C THR A 709 -4.02 14.85 -7.74
N LEU A 710 -4.46 14.72 -8.99
CA LEU A 710 -3.84 15.36 -10.14
C LEU A 710 -4.48 16.71 -10.39
N ILE A 711 -3.66 17.73 -10.60
CA ILE A 711 -4.06 19.12 -10.76
C ILE A 711 -3.45 19.65 -12.05
N HIS A 712 -4.30 20.14 -12.95
CA HIS A 712 -3.87 20.76 -14.20
C HIS A 712 -4.36 22.20 -14.31
N HIS A 713 -3.82 22.93 -15.28
CA HIS A 713 -4.23 24.30 -15.57
C HIS A 713 -5.74 24.36 -15.90
N PRO A 714 -6.49 25.38 -15.41
CA PRO A 714 -7.92 25.50 -15.66
C PRO A 714 -8.27 25.83 -17.11
N SER A 715 -7.31 26.37 -17.89
CA SER A 715 -7.45 26.54 -19.33
C SER A 715 -7.22 25.22 -20.08
N PRO A 716 -7.94 24.95 -21.18
CA PRO A 716 -7.78 23.73 -21.97
C PRO A 716 -6.50 23.80 -22.80
N THR A 717 -5.35 23.60 -22.17
CA THR A 717 -4.08 23.38 -22.88
C THR A 717 -3.86 21.88 -22.97
N ILE A 718 -3.78 21.40 -24.21
CA ILE A 718 -3.53 19.99 -24.57
C ILE A 718 -2.26 19.51 -23.83
N LEU A 719 -2.34 18.36 -23.16
CA LEU A 719 -1.17 17.71 -22.56
C LEU A 719 -0.11 17.51 -23.65
N PRO A 720 1.18 17.79 -23.40
CA PRO A 720 2.22 17.46 -24.38
C PRO A 720 2.20 15.95 -24.64
N SER A 721 2.17 15.60 -25.92
CA SER A 721 2.07 14.23 -26.47
C SER A 721 3.25 13.34 -26.10
#